data_AF-A0A6G3SHN0-F1
#
_entry.id   AF-A0A6G3SHN0-F1
#
_cell.length_a   1.000
_cell.length_b   1.000
_cell.length_c   1.000
_cell.angle_alpha   90.00
_cell.angle_beta   90.00
_cell.angle_gamma   90.00
#
_symmetry.space_group_name_H-M   'P 1'
#
loop_
_entity.id
_entity.type
_entity.pdbx_description
1 polymer ?
#
loop_
_entity_poly.entity_id
_entity_poly.type
_entity_poly.pdbx_seq_one_letter_code
_entity_poly.pdbx_strand_id
1 'polypeptide(L)'
;MRVHGRVHHSRRALALASALVTAGLCLTAVPQALAADGDGGAAMKLTGAEAKKLAANVTLDPYVKAEDTADTTDGTSKTDATAKGGGTAKEDGSAAVDPTTPVSLTPTSTLEGVRGMGATVPVGKKGDYYSVNSMGYVQLHAADGSQKWARTSSSFYADWQVKPLQPWRVEPYPAQILMGYNAVSPFAPQSDSGYSTGDLTGDGVPDLVFSAQVGTTPYPRPFTSPGSALTTGTFVTVLDGTTGTTVWSKLYDHASMVKIVDGTLLVADAPRMSGDAKVPADATLTLTGTRFSAGADGRLTPASTWTYDSKETRDANWGDIQDLGKGRFVASWNLSKGDGVAARGRTLVLDAADGSVTWQTDSMLYNRRMRLDTGRKRIVAVEQSDAADGVRYEVAAYDLKTGHRATLQSRENVVPTALTVGDLGGKAGDEYAVAESSFDEDYFVNASTVRVVNGDSADKLQWSNTVKRNDGDGNSAANTFGLAVADGKLVSTGQDNEHFEDPENRGGTRYATLTVFSGKGAVAWQSKGVAGAPMYQDVYSDARGTHLRVIDLAQNIRTFKLANGKAEGVTPLQGDISHAQSADLDKDGKNDLIVGGSSNGLWAYSGPSLVHGSKPEKLWQATLPGAVHDIETGDVNGDGRPEIVVAADTATVVLNGRTGKTLATIDGGGQYVRTATLADLDGDGEQDILVPTDALHAYYGDGHALWTYSAPKDAGAVQFADPSVNDGRVYASYASAGAVGLDSPVTDAVALNARTGKARWSAAPKAPHDAVGGIRTLTPNQGVFASQEIPYADGHAVVYVWNVDAPLTVNGVTSIITQNVFEIRDGRTGEVVHTWVSGGLWTHNSFFAKDGALYEGGVASFRRMRANGDDTEQGVLPMSFGGGFLTGPGGRQLLGAGVDGGLYLWDPSIFDSDDSWAGDVGKIPALMGARGVFSGDLDGDGVDEAVSLNKDLDGRDRLVGLFGGGYYSGDYAIHQMTTYKLS
;
A
#
# COMPACT_ATOMS: atom_id res chain seq x y z
N MET A 1 31.26 52.76 54.09
CA MET A 1 30.53 53.96 54.57
C MET A 1 29.07 53.84 54.11
N ARG A 2 28.11 54.47 54.81
CA ARG A 2 26.68 54.56 54.37
C ARG A 2 26.59 55.50 53.12
N VAL A 3 25.55 55.63 52.28
CA VAL A 3 24.18 55.06 52.07
C VAL A 3 23.82 55.39 50.59
N HIS A 4 22.85 54.83 49.83
CA HIS A 4 21.80 53.81 50.00
C HIS A 4 21.99 52.74 48.87
N GLY A 5 21.06 51.98 48.25
CA GLY A 5 19.59 51.85 48.26
C GLY A 5 18.92 52.16 46.89
N ARG A 6 18.08 51.24 46.38
CA ARG A 6 17.20 51.38 45.18
C ARG A 6 15.91 50.55 45.39
N VAL A 7 14.79 50.97 44.82
CA VAL A 7 13.48 50.29 44.92
C VAL A 7 12.96 49.89 43.53
N HIS A 8 12.40 48.68 43.41
CA HIS A 8 11.72 48.19 42.21
C HIS A 8 10.21 48.44 42.29
N HIS A 9 9.60 48.91 41.20
CA HIS A 9 8.22 48.60 40.76
C HIS A 9 8.18 48.81 39.22
N SER A 10 8.17 47.72 38.45
CA SER A 10 6.98 47.01 37.93
C SER A 10 6.42 47.65 36.65
N ARG A 11 6.59 46.98 35.50
CA ARG A 11 5.92 47.30 34.24
C ARG A 11 5.08 46.10 33.80
N ARG A 12 3.78 46.33 33.60
CA ARG A 12 2.88 45.40 32.90
C ARG A 12 3.05 45.60 31.37
N ALA A 13 2.37 44.76 30.58
CA ALA A 13 2.28 44.80 29.12
C ALA A 13 3.53 44.34 28.33
N LEU A 14 3.98 43.10 28.59
CA LEU A 14 4.47 42.20 27.52
C LEU A 14 4.34 40.73 27.96
N ALA A 15 3.12 40.18 27.93
CA ALA A 15 2.83 38.79 28.33
C ALA A 15 1.49 38.31 27.71
N LEU A 16 1.43 38.24 26.37
CA LEU A 16 0.20 37.89 25.65
C LEU A 16 0.48 37.26 24.26
N ALA A 17 1.45 36.33 24.21
CA ALA A 17 1.86 35.62 22.99
C ALA A 17 2.45 34.21 23.24
N SER A 18 2.23 33.62 24.42
CA SER A 18 2.96 32.40 24.85
C SER A 18 2.18 31.51 25.83
N ALA A 19 0.84 31.47 25.71
CA ALA A 19 -0.04 30.81 26.69
C ALA A 19 -1.24 30.07 26.04
N LEU A 20 -1.11 29.62 24.78
CA LEU A 20 -2.18 28.93 24.03
C LEU A 20 -1.74 27.62 23.36
N VAL A 21 -0.59 27.07 23.73
CA VAL A 21 -0.11 25.72 23.31
C VAL A 21 0.10 24.82 24.55
N THR A 22 -0.75 24.99 25.56
CA THR A 22 -0.64 24.24 26.84
C THR A 22 -2.03 23.99 27.43
N ALA A 23 -2.93 23.48 26.59
CA ALA A 23 -4.33 23.18 26.94
C ALA A 23 -4.80 21.81 26.39
N GLY A 24 -3.89 20.85 26.25
CA GLY A 24 -4.18 19.45 25.85
C GLY A 24 -3.67 18.37 26.83
N LEU A 25 -2.93 18.75 27.87
CA LEU A 25 -2.30 17.84 28.83
C LEU A 25 -2.82 18.05 30.25
N CYS A 26 -4.13 17.91 30.42
CA CYS A 26 -4.73 17.76 31.74
C CYS A 26 -4.74 16.28 32.12
N LEU A 27 -3.99 15.92 33.16
CA LEU A 27 -4.13 14.64 33.87
C LEU A 27 -5.48 14.59 34.61
N THR A 28 -6.56 14.41 33.86
CA THR A 28 -7.89 14.12 34.39
C THR A 28 -8.04 12.62 34.59
N ALA A 29 -8.43 12.21 35.80
CA ALA A 29 -9.06 10.91 36.01
C ALA A 29 -10.47 10.95 35.38
N VAL A 30 -10.53 10.80 34.06
CA VAL A 30 -11.78 10.64 33.32
C VAL A 30 -12.42 9.32 33.76
N PRO A 31 -13.76 9.25 33.97
CA PRO A 31 -14.42 7.98 34.29
C PRO A 31 -14.12 6.91 33.25
N GLN A 32 -14.01 5.66 33.71
CA GLN A 32 -13.85 4.49 32.82
C GLN A 32 -14.96 4.48 31.76
N ALA A 33 -14.58 4.33 30.49
CA ALA A 33 -15.50 4.30 29.37
C ALA A 33 -16.26 2.96 29.32
N LEU A 34 -17.31 2.85 30.14
CA LEU A 34 -18.27 1.73 30.27
C LEU A 34 -17.71 0.36 30.72
N ALA A 35 -16.39 0.17 30.68
CA ALA A 35 -15.71 -1.03 31.13
C ALA A 35 -15.57 -1.09 32.65
N ALA A 36 -16.63 -1.56 33.32
CA ALA A 36 -16.69 -1.72 34.76
C ALA A 36 -15.73 -2.83 35.25
N ASP A 37 -15.00 -2.56 36.34
CA ASP A 37 -14.23 -3.57 37.06
C ASP A 37 -15.17 -4.44 37.91
N GLY A 38 -15.77 -5.46 37.28
CA GLY A 38 -16.47 -6.60 37.91
C GLY A 38 -17.85 -6.35 38.53
N ASP A 39 -18.05 -5.22 39.23
CA ASP A 39 -19.17 -5.05 40.19
C ASP A 39 -20.27 -4.05 39.74
N GLY A 40 -20.27 -3.60 38.47
CA GLY A 40 -21.10 -2.46 38.02
C GLY A 40 -22.33 -2.77 37.15
N GLY A 41 -22.27 -3.80 36.30
CA GLY A 41 -23.30 -4.12 35.31
C GLY A 41 -22.93 -5.36 34.52
N ALA A 42 -23.91 -5.99 33.85
CA ALA A 42 -23.68 -7.25 33.15
C ALA A 42 -22.94 -7.06 31.82
N ALA A 43 -22.01 -7.98 31.50
CA ALA A 43 -21.41 -8.09 30.17
C ALA A 43 -22.46 -8.12 29.04
N MET A 44 -22.24 -7.27 28.04
CA MET A 44 -22.92 -7.25 26.75
C MET A 44 -22.86 -8.63 26.10
N LYS A 45 -24.00 -9.16 25.63
CA LYS A 45 -24.08 -10.43 24.89
C LYS A 45 -24.49 -10.15 23.45
N LEU A 46 -23.79 -10.74 22.50
CA LEU A 46 -23.99 -10.52 21.07
C LEU A 46 -24.58 -11.75 20.39
N THR A 47 -25.49 -11.53 19.44
CA THR A 47 -25.79 -12.49 18.39
C THR A 47 -24.59 -12.62 17.43
N GLY A 48 -24.55 -13.68 16.62
CA GLY A 48 -23.49 -13.86 15.61
C GLY A 48 -23.41 -12.71 14.58
N ALA A 49 -24.52 -12.02 14.31
CA ALA A 49 -24.54 -10.86 13.42
C ALA A 49 -23.89 -9.63 14.07
N GLU A 50 -24.22 -9.34 15.33
CA GLU A 50 -23.63 -8.23 16.08
C GLU A 50 -22.15 -8.49 16.38
N ALA A 51 -21.77 -9.73 16.70
CA ALA A 51 -20.38 -10.15 16.83
C ALA A 51 -19.60 -9.98 15.51
N LYS A 52 -20.22 -10.22 14.35
CA LYS A 52 -19.61 -9.95 13.04
C LYS A 52 -19.49 -8.45 12.74
N LYS A 53 -20.48 -7.62 13.12
CA LYS A 53 -20.40 -6.15 12.99
C LYS A 53 -19.28 -5.58 13.87
N LEU A 54 -19.22 -6.00 15.14
CA LEU A 54 -18.11 -5.66 16.04
C LEU A 54 -16.77 -6.14 15.46
N ALA A 55 -16.68 -7.36 14.94
CA ALA A 55 -15.45 -7.87 14.35
C ALA A 55 -14.97 -7.00 13.18
N ALA A 56 -15.86 -6.52 12.31
CA ALA A 56 -15.50 -5.62 11.22
C ALA A 56 -14.95 -4.26 11.72
N ASN A 57 -15.49 -3.73 12.83
CA ASN A 57 -15.09 -2.44 13.40
C ASN A 57 -13.80 -2.49 14.25
N VAL A 58 -13.35 -3.67 14.70
CA VAL A 58 -12.17 -3.85 15.56
C VAL A 58 -11.10 -4.76 14.95
N THR A 59 -11.23 -5.15 13.68
CA THR A 59 -10.21 -5.95 12.97
C THR A 59 -9.44 -5.07 12.00
N LEU A 60 -8.13 -5.01 12.20
CA LEU A 60 -7.21 -4.56 11.18
C LEU A 60 -7.05 -5.66 10.13
N ASP A 61 -7.37 -5.34 8.88
CA ASP A 61 -7.15 -6.27 7.77
C ASP A 61 -5.68 -6.23 7.37
N PRO A 62 -4.95 -7.36 7.38
CA PRO A 62 -3.57 -7.38 6.94
C PRO A 62 -3.41 -7.41 5.43
N TYR A 63 -4.47 -7.76 4.70
CA TYR A 63 -4.46 -7.85 3.25
C TYR A 63 -4.98 -6.53 2.66
N VAL A 64 -4.48 -6.14 1.49
CA VAL A 64 -4.97 -4.92 0.82
C VAL A 64 -6.40 -5.16 0.37
N LYS A 65 -7.33 -4.29 0.75
CA LYS A 65 -8.73 -4.38 0.34
C LYS A 65 -8.92 -3.83 -1.07
N ALA A 66 -9.58 -4.60 -1.93
CA ALA A 66 -10.30 -4.04 -3.06
C ALA A 66 -11.57 -3.32 -2.59
N GLU A 67 -12.11 -2.43 -3.44
CA GLU A 67 -13.50 -2.02 -3.31
C GLU A 67 -14.42 -3.15 -3.79
N ASP A 68 -15.55 -3.38 -3.11
CA ASP A 68 -16.63 -4.23 -3.63
C ASP A 68 -17.37 -3.46 -4.75
N THR A 69 -16.79 -3.45 -5.95
CA THR A 69 -17.47 -2.98 -7.18
C THR A 69 -18.54 -3.99 -7.58
N ALA A 70 -19.65 -3.99 -6.83
CA ALA A 70 -20.70 -4.99 -6.87
C ALA A 70 -21.67 -4.84 -8.07
N ASP A 71 -21.15 -4.78 -9.30
CA ASP A 71 -21.94 -5.18 -10.48
C ASP A 71 -21.06 -5.57 -11.70
N THR A 72 -20.89 -6.88 -11.92
CA THR A 72 -20.64 -7.44 -13.26
C THR A 72 -21.56 -8.64 -13.45
N THR A 73 -22.79 -8.38 -13.88
CA THR A 73 -23.76 -9.39 -14.28
C THR A 73 -23.33 -10.15 -15.55
N ASP A 74 -23.91 -11.33 -15.81
CA ASP A 74 -23.39 -12.33 -16.76
C ASP A 74 -23.07 -11.80 -18.19
N GLY A 75 -21.78 -11.82 -18.53
CA GLY A 75 -21.23 -11.44 -19.85
C GLY A 75 -20.62 -12.62 -20.63
N THR A 76 -21.29 -13.76 -20.74
CA THR A 76 -20.72 -14.95 -21.41
C THR A 76 -20.65 -14.79 -22.94
N SER A 77 -19.50 -14.38 -23.47
CA SER A 77 -19.14 -14.56 -24.89
C SER A 77 -17.89 -15.43 -25.01
N LYS A 78 -18.00 -16.54 -25.75
CA LYS A 78 -16.87 -17.40 -26.11
C LYS A 78 -16.35 -17.04 -27.49
N THR A 79 -15.05 -16.89 -27.63
CA THR A 79 -14.34 -16.83 -28.92
C THR A 79 -13.17 -17.80 -28.91
N ASP A 80 -13.33 -18.95 -29.58
CA ASP A 80 -12.32 -20.01 -29.63
C ASP A 80 -11.18 -19.64 -30.60
N ALA A 81 -10.10 -19.05 -30.08
CA ALA A 81 -8.89 -18.80 -30.86
C ALA A 81 -8.07 -20.09 -31.04
N THR A 82 -7.93 -20.57 -32.29
CA THR A 82 -7.11 -21.75 -32.62
C THR A 82 -5.87 -21.36 -33.41
N ALA A 83 -4.73 -21.25 -32.71
CA ALA A 83 -3.45 -20.90 -33.32
C ALA A 83 -2.85 -22.05 -34.15
N LYS A 84 -2.22 -21.70 -35.28
CA LYS A 84 -1.22 -22.53 -35.98
C LYS A 84 -0.08 -21.66 -36.46
N GLY A 85 1.07 -21.78 -35.80
CA GLY A 85 2.30 -21.09 -36.22
C GLY A 85 2.98 -21.75 -37.42
N GLY A 86 3.85 -20.99 -38.08
CA GLY A 86 4.63 -21.42 -39.24
C GLY A 86 5.51 -20.29 -39.75
N GLY A 87 6.53 -19.90 -39.00
CA GLY A 87 7.37 -18.76 -39.32
C GLY A 87 8.52 -19.07 -40.30
N THR A 88 8.97 -18.03 -41.00
CA THR A 88 10.33 -17.89 -41.54
C THR A 88 10.62 -16.39 -41.68
N ALA A 89 11.75 -15.93 -41.15
CA ALA A 89 12.12 -14.53 -41.17
C ALA A 89 12.68 -14.09 -42.55
N LYS A 90 12.50 -12.80 -42.87
CA LYS A 90 13.28 -12.08 -43.89
C LYS A 90 13.19 -10.57 -43.68
N GLU A 91 14.32 -9.91 -43.75
CA GLU A 91 14.43 -8.45 -43.87
C GLU A 91 14.14 -8.02 -45.32
N ASP A 92 13.42 -6.90 -45.52
CA ASP A 92 13.78 -5.79 -46.44
C ASP A 92 12.57 -4.86 -46.72
N GLY A 93 12.77 -3.55 -46.52
CA GLY A 93 12.02 -2.49 -47.20
C GLY A 93 10.65 -2.10 -46.62
N SER A 94 10.40 -0.79 -46.54
CA SER A 94 9.17 -0.19 -46.03
C SER A 94 7.99 -0.32 -47.01
N ALA A 95 7.37 -1.50 -47.07
CA ALA A 95 5.98 -1.64 -47.50
C ALA A 95 5.05 -1.22 -46.34
N ALA A 96 3.88 -0.64 -46.67
CA ALA A 96 2.87 -0.39 -45.64
C ALA A 96 2.36 -1.72 -45.09
N VAL A 97 2.50 -1.93 -43.77
CA VAL A 97 1.95 -3.08 -43.06
C VAL A 97 0.42 -2.99 -43.09
N ASP A 98 -0.27 -4.11 -43.28
CA ASP A 98 -1.74 -4.16 -43.22
C ASP A 98 -2.21 -3.78 -41.79
N PRO A 99 -3.09 -2.78 -41.60
CA PRO A 99 -3.58 -2.36 -40.28
C PRO A 99 -4.20 -3.49 -39.44
N THR A 100 -4.66 -4.57 -40.07
CA THR A 100 -5.20 -5.75 -39.38
C THR A 100 -4.14 -6.77 -38.94
N THR A 101 -2.86 -6.53 -39.24
CA THR A 101 -1.74 -7.40 -38.84
C THR A 101 -1.63 -7.45 -37.31
N PRO A 102 -1.69 -8.63 -36.67
CA PRO A 102 -1.51 -8.73 -35.22
C PRO A 102 -0.09 -8.38 -34.77
N VAL A 103 0.03 -7.84 -33.57
CA VAL A 103 1.30 -7.53 -32.89
C VAL A 103 1.39 -8.39 -31.63
N SER A 104 2.47 -9.17 -31.50
CA SER A 104 2.68 -10.04 -30.34
C SER A 104 3.40 -9.26 -29.24
N LEU A 105 2.88 -9.30 -28.01
CA LEU A 105 3.56 -8.77 -26.83
C LEU A 105 4.22 -9.94 -26.08
N THR A 106 5.55 -10.03 -26.11
CA THR A 106 6.29 -11.11 -25.46
C THR A 106 6.90 -10.59 -24.14
N PRO A 107 6.50 -11.10 -22.96
CA PRO A 107 7.08 -10.66 -21.69
C PRO A 107 8.54 -11.07 -21.61
N THR A 108 9.43 -10.10 -21.41
CA THR A 108 10.89 -10.29 -21.33
C THR A 108 11.38 -10.29 -19.89
N SER A 109 10.86 -9.40 -19.04
CA SER A 109 11.16 -9.36 -17.62
C SER A 109 9.98 -8.84 -16.79
N THR A 110 9.88 -9.30 -15.54
CA THR A 110 8.83 -8.93 -14.58
C THR A 110 9.44 -8.63 -13.21
N LEU A 111 8.99 -7.54 -12.58
CA LEU A 111 9.28 -7.19 -11.20
C LEU A 111 7.97 -7.09 -10.41
N GLU A 112 7.70 -8.09 -9.57
CA GLU A 112 6.55 -8.11 -8.65
C GLU A 112 6.76 -7.07 -7.53
N GLY A 113 5.69 -6.35 -7.19
CA GLY A 113 5.67 -5.32 -6.16
C GLY A 113 5.36 -5.86 -4.75
N VAL A 114 5.88 -5.19 -3.72
CA VAL A 114 5.58 -5.49 -2.33
C VAL A 114 4.23 -4.86 -1.93
N ARG A 115 3.30 -5.68 -1.41
CA ARG A 115 1.97 -5.22 -0.97
C ARG A 115 1.57 -5.78 0.40
N GLY A 116 0.61 -5.09 1.03
CA GLY A 116 -0.01 -5.50 2.28
C GLY A 116 0.81 -5.15 3.53
N MET A 117 0.34 -5.59 4.69
CA MET A 117 1.02 -5.29 5.95
C MET A 117 2.38 -5.97 6.04
N GLY A 118 3.40 -5.22 6.44
CA GLY A 118 4.75 -5.73 6.65
C GLY A 118 5.11 -5.94 8.12
N ALA A 119 5.86 -7.01 8.38
CA ALA A 119 6.60 -7.23 9.62
C ALA A 119 8.11 -7.34 9.32
N THR A 120 8.96 -7.00 10.30
CA THR A 120 10.40 -7.30 10.23
C THR A 120 10.80 -8.29 11.33
N VAL A 121 11.76 -9.16 11.03
CA VAL A 121 12.14 -10.28 11.92
C VAL A 121 13.67 -10.41 11.98
N PRO A 122 14.34 -10.21 13.13
CA PRO A 122 15.79 -10.23 13.23
C PRO A 122 16.46 -11.56 12.85
N VAL A 123 17.55 -11.47 12.10
CA VAL A 123 18.38 -12.62 11.67
C VAL A 123 19.70 -12.60 12.45
N GLY A 124 19.72 -13.37 13.55
CA GLY A 124 20.90 -13.52 14.40
C GLY A 124 21.22 -12.25 15.21
N LYS A 125 22.49 -11.82 15.17
CA LYS A 125 23.02 -10.72 16.02
C LYS A 125 23.75 -9.62 15.26
N LYS A 126 23.69 -9.61 13.93
CA LYS A 126 24.41 -8.64 13.09
C LYS A 126 23.62 -7.38 12.76
N GLY A 127 22.30 -7.38 13.02
CA GLY A 127 21.35 -6.32 12.63
C GLY A 127 20.56 -6.65 11.36
N ASP A 128 21.01 -7.65 10.61
CA ASP A 128 20.31 -8.31 9.49
C ASP A 128 18.90 -8.77 9.90
N TYR A 129 17.96 -8.78 8.95
CA TYR A 129 16.55 -9.00 9.23
C TYR A 129 15.75 -9.42 7.98
N TYR A 130 14.71 -10.23 8.17
CA TYR A 130 13.69 -10.42 7.14
C TYR A 130 12.72 -9.24 7.12
N SER A 131 12.23 -8.89 5.93
CA SER A 131 10.89 -8.34 5.75
C SER A 131 9.94 -9.46 5.31
N VAL A 132 8.72 -9.46 5.85
CA VAL A 132 7.66 -10.42 5.51
C VAL A 132 6.38 -9.60 5.33
N ASN A 133 5.79 -9.63 4.14
CA ASN A 133 4.61 -8.84 3.79
C ASN A 133 3.44 -9.76 3.44
N SER A 134 2.25 -9.42 3.94
CA SER A 134 1.07 -10.30 3.92
C SER A 134 0.64 -10.77 2.53
N MET A 135 0.88 -9.99 1.47
CA MET A 135 0.55 -10.35 0.08
C MET A 135 1.69 -11.13 -0.60
N GLY A 136 2.36 -12.03 0.12
CA GLY A 136 3.24 -13.05 -0.47
C GLY A 136 4.63 -12.56 -0.84
N TYR A 137 5.18 -11.56 -0.13
CA TYR A 137 6.55 -11.08 -0.36
C TYR A 137 7.44 -11.33 0.85
N VAL A 138 8.67 -11.79 0.60
CA VAL A 138 9.70 -11.99 1.63
C VAL A 138 11.04 -11.49 1.11
N GLN A 139 11.79 -10.74 1.92
CA GLN A 139 13.17 -10.37 1.59
C GLN A 139 14.09 -10.56 2.79
N LEU A 140 15.38 -10.82 2.54
CA LEU A 140 16.43 -10.70 3.56
C LEU A 140 17.21 -9.41 3.33
N HIS A 141 17.32 -8.58 4.36
CA HIS A 141 18.13 -7.38 4.38
C HIS A 141 19.37 -7.57 5.26
N ALA A 142 20.48 -6.93 4.88
CA ALA A 142 21.59 -6.68 5.79
C ALA A 142 21.26 -5.55 6.79
N ALA A 143 22.09 -5.42 7.82
CA ALA A 143 21.93 -4.40 8.87
C ALA A 143 21.91 -2.93 8.41
N ASP A 144 22.33 -2.64 7.16
CA ASP A 144 22.26 -1.32 6.52
C ASP A 144 21.02 -1.12 5.63
N GLY A 145 20.15 -2.13 5.53
CA GLY A 145 18.96 -2.15 4.68
C GLY A 145 19.17 -2.77 3.29
N SER A 146 20.41 -3.03 2.87
CA SER A 146 20.67 -3.62 1.55
C SER A 146 20.05 -5.02 1.41
N GLN A 147 19.25 -5.21 0.37
CA GLN A 147 18.59 -6.47 0.05
C GLN A 147 19.63 -7.51 -0.40
N LYS A 148 19.67 -8.67 0.26
CA LYS A 148 20.51 -9.82 -0.12
C LYS A 148 19.81 -10.75 -1.09
N TRP A 149 18.52 -11.03 -0.84
CA TRP A 149 17.65 -11.81 -1.70
C TRP A 149 16.18 -11.42 -1.46
N ALA A 150 15.31 -11.73 -2.42
CA ALA A 150 13.86 -11.61 -2.31
C ALA A 150 13.15 -12.82 -2.93
N ARG A 151 11.94 -13.11 -2.45
CA ARG A 151 10.98 -14.07 -2.99
C ARG A 151 9.58 -13.45 -2.99
N THR A 152 8.80 -13.80 -4.00
CA THR A 152 7.52 -13.19 -4.37
C THR A 152 6.43 -14.26 -4.56
N SER A 153 5.15 -13.89 -4.66
CA SER A 153 4.03 -14.81 -4.86
C SER A 153 4.25 -15.68 -6.11
N SER A 154 4.62 -15.05 -7.23
CA SER A 154 4.92 -15.75 -8.49
C SER A 154 6.06 -16.76 -8.32
N SER A 155 7.08 -16.41 -7.54
CA SER A 155 8.19 -17.31 -7.23
C SER A 155 7.79 -18.51 -6.37
N PHE A 156 6.84 -18.32 -5.43
CA PHE A 156 6.34 -19.40 -4.58
C PHE A 156 5.40 -20.33 -5.36
N TYR A 157 4.54 -19.79 -6.23
CA TYR A 157 3.69 -20.59 -7.12
C TYR A 157 4.49 -21.46 -8.08
N ALA A 158 5.67 -21.02 -8.53
CA ALA A 158 6.60 -21.83 -9.29
C ALA A 158 7.18 -23.00 -8.46
N ASP A 159 7.69 -22.73 -7.24
CA ASP A 159 8.24 -23.77 -6.34
C ASP A 159 7.17 -24.82 -5.96
N TRP A 160 5.98 -24.35 -5.56
CA TRP A 160 4.82 -25.16 -5.20
C TRP A 160 4.14 -25.84 -6.41
N GLN A 161 4.49 -25.43 -7.64
CA GLN A 161 3.91 -25.90 -8.90
C GLN A 161 2.38 -25.76 -8.96
N VAL A 162 1.86 -24.65 -8.41
CA VAL A 162 0.44 -24.32 -8.38
C VAL A 162 -0.09 -24.10 -9.81
N LYS A 163 -1.15 -24.83 -10.16
CA LYS A 163 -1.80 -24.75 -11.49
C LYS A 163 -3.31 -24.54 -11.31
N PRO A 164 -3.89 -23.42 -11.78
CA PRO A 164 -5.33 -23.18 -11.70
C PRO A 164 -6.15 -24.29 -12.38
N LEU A 165 -7.27 -24.68 -11.76
CA LEU A 165 -8.23 -25.63 -12.35
C LEU A 165 -9.18 -24.98 -13.37
N GLN A 166 -9.25 -23.65 -13.41
CA GLN A 166 -10.09 -22.88 -14.32
C GLN A 166 -9.19 -22.19 -15.37
N PRO A 167 -9.07 -22.71 -16.61
CA PRO A 167 -8.10 -22.20 -17.59
C PRO A 167 -8.39 -20.77 -18.10
N TRP A 168 -9.59 -20.24 -17.85
CA TRP A 168 -9.95 -18.83 -18.11
C TRP A 168 -9.67 -17.89 -16.92
N ARG A 169 -9.07 -18.40 -15.83
CA ARG A 169 -8.71 -17.65 -14.62
C ARG A 169 -7.27 -18.00 -14.24
N VAL A 170 -6.35 -17.53 -15.08
CA VAL A 170 -4.91 -17.87 -15.01
C VAL A 170 -4.18 -17.21 -13.84
N GLU A 171 -4.58 -16.02 -13.41
CA GLU A 171 -3.97 -15.36 -12.26
C GLU A 171 -4.39 -16.06 -10.94
N PRO A 172 -3.44 -16.42 -10.05
CA PRO A 172 -3.76 -17.07 -8.78
C PRO A 172 -4.12 -16.10 -7.64
N TYR A 173 -3.96 -14.78 -7.85
CA TYR A 173 -3.84 -13.73 -6.82
C TYR A 173 -2.61 -13.91 -5.90
N PRO A 174 -2.17 -12.88 -5.15
CA PRO A 174 -1.03 -12.99 -4.23
C PRO A 174 -1.24 -14.05 -3.14
N ALA A 175 -0.16 -14.70 -2.72
CA ALA A 175 -0.23 -15.73 -1.68
C ALA A 175 -0.36 -15.06 -0.30
N GLN A 176 -1.49 -15.26 0.39
CA GLN A 176 -1.80 -14.54 1.63
C GLN A 176 -1.03 -15.15 2.82
N ILE A 177 0.16 -14.60 3.14
CA ILE A 177 0.93 -14.96 4.33
C ILE A 177 0.08 -14.63 5.57
N LEU A 178 -0.17 -15.64 6.39
CA LEU A 178 -1.09 -15.52 7.52
C LEU A 178 -0.45 -14.66 8.63
N MET A 179 -0.91 -13.42 8.79
CA MET A 179 -0.41 -12.53 9.83
C MET A 179 -1.48 -11.51 10.28
N GLY A 180 -2.10 -11.71 11.45
CA GLY A 180 -3.08 -10.75 11.95
C GLY A 180 -3.43 -10.83 13.44
N TYR A 181 -4.48 -10.10 13.81
CA TYR A 181 -5.24 -10.35 15.02
C TYR A 181 -6.70 -9.82 14.95
N ASN A 182 -7.68 -10.72 14.93
CA ASN A 182 -9.11 -10.38 15.11
C ASN A 182 -9.45 -10.38 16.61
N ALA A 183 -9.78 -9.23 17.18
CA ALA A 183 -10.01 -9.12 18.62
C ALA A 183 -11.34 -9.69 19.11
N VAL A 184 -12.25 -10.14 18.24
CA VAL A 184 -13.58 -10.64 18.60
C VAL A 184 -13.67 -12.17 18.52
N SER A 185 -13.03 -12.80 17.53
CA SER A 185 -13.14 -14.25 17.29
C SER A 185 -11.80 -14.91 16.93
N PRO A 186 -11.41 -16.03 17.61
CA PRO A 186 -10.27 -16.86 17.20
C PRO A 186 -10.52 -17.63 15.87
N PHE A 187 -11.75 -17.65 15.37
CA PHE A 187 -12.16 -18.41 14.18
C PHE A 187 -12.26 -17.54 12.92
N ALA A 188 -11.80 -16.29 12.98
CA ALA A 188 -11.65 -15.43 11.80
C ALA A 188 -10.26 -15.59 11.18
N PRO A 189 -10.10 -15.59 9.83
CA PRO A 189 -8.80 -15.74 9.16
C PRO A 189 -7.74 -14.69 9.54
N GLN A 190 -8.16 -13.56 10.11
CA GLN A 190 -7.25 -12.55 10.65
C GLN A 190 -6.78 -12.88 12.10
N SER A 191 -7.01 -14.08 12.65
CA SER A 191 -6.45 -14.49 13.96
C SER A 191 -5.10 -15.20 13.87
N ASP A 192 -4.63 -15.49 12.66
CA ASP A 192 -3.54 -16.44 12.40
C ASP A 192 -2.13 -15.83 12.58
N SER A 193 -1.13 -16.71 12.76
CA SER A 193 0.26 -16.36 13.11
C SER A 193 1.25 -17.25 12.35
N GLY A 194 1.28 -17.08 11.04
CA GLY A 194 1.98 -17.88 10.05
C GLY A 194 3.41 -17.47 9.71
N TYR A 195 4.25 -17.07 10.69
CA TYR A 195 5.70 -16.97 10.44
C TYR A 195 6.58 -17.16 11.69
N SER A 196 7.79 -17.68 11.49
CA SER A 196 8.82 -17.83 12.53
C SER A 196 10.21 -17.97 11.90
N THR A 197 11.26 -17.67 12.65
CA THR A 197 12.66 -17.85 12.22
C THR A 197 13.41 -18.87 13.08
N GLY A 198 14.39 -19.54 12.51
CA GLY A 198 15.28 -20.46 13.22
C GLY A 198 16.09 -21.34 12.27
N ASP A 199 17.28 -21.74 12.70
CA ASP A 199 18.22 -22.56 11.92
C ASP A 199 17.70 -24.02 11.83
N LEU A 200 17.19 -24.40 10.66
CA LEU A 200 16.69 -25.74 10.30
C LEU A 200 17.61 -26.44 9.28
N THR A 201 18.34 -25.67 8.47
CA THR A 201 19.41 -26.15 7.56
C THR A 201 20.66 -26.60 8.29
N GLY A 202 20.97 -26.00 9.45
CA GLY A 202 22.18 -26.25 10.23
C GLY A 202 23.41 -25.48 9.75
N ASP A 203 23.23 -24.44 8.92
CA ASP A 203 24.35 -23.65 8.36
C ASP A 203 24.82 -22.50 9.28
N GLY A 204 24.03 -22.16 10.31
CA GLY A 204 24.29 -21.08 11.26
C GLY A 204 23.58 -19.75 10.94
N VAL A 205 22.79 -19.68 9.87
CA VAL A 205 21.90 -18.56 9.51
C VAL A 205 20.46 -18.97 9.83
N PRO A 206 19.70 -18.20 10.65
CA PRO A 206 18.30 -18.52 10.92
C PRO A 206 17.43 -18.47 9.65
N ASP A 207 16.93 -19.62 9.22
CA ASP A 207 15.94 -19.74 8.14
C ASP A 207 14.63 -19.00 8.48
N LEU A 208 13.81 -18.72 7.47
CA LEU A 208 12.42 -18.29 7.65
C LEU A 208 11.48 -19.45 7.33
N VAL A 209 10.54 -19.75 8.24
CA VAL A 209 9.31 -20.47 7.90
C VAL A 209 8.13 -19.51 7.86
N PHE A 210 7.26 -19.67 6.87
CA PHE A 210 5.97 -19.00 6.82
C PHE A 210 4.85 -19.95 6.39
N SER A 211 3.60 -19.59 6.69
CA SER A 211 2.40 -20.24 6.16
C SER A 211 1.56 -19.24 5.37
N ALA A 212 1.21 -19.59 4.13
CA ALA A 212 0.49 -18.73 3.21
C ALA A 212 -0.75 -19.42 2.62
N GLN A 213 -1.90 -18.75 2.72
CA GLN A 213 -3.17 -19.21 2.18
C GLN A 213 -3.25 -18.93 0.68
N VAL A 214 -3.77 -19.91 -0.07
CA VAL A 214 -3.89 -19.88 -1.53
C VAL A 214 -5.27 -20.38 -1.97
N GLY A 215 -5.83 -19.73 -2.99
CA GLY A 215 -7.02 -20.20 -3.70
C GLY A 215 -8.37 -19.88 -3.05
N THR A 216 -8.40 -19.15 -1.93
CA THR A 216 -9.61 -18.79 -1.16
C THR A 216 -10.17 -17.41 -1.51
N THR A 217 -9.29 -16.40 -1.58
CA THR A 217 -9.58 -14.96 -1.65
C THR A 217 -9.21 -14.42 -3.04
N PRO A 218 -9.91 -13.39 -3.59
CA PRO A 218 -11.16 -12.77 -3.13
C PRO A 218 -12.40 -13.66 -3.32
N TYR A 219 -12.27 -14.72 -4.13
CA TYR A 219 -13.25 -15.79 -4.25
C TYR A 219 -12.51 -17.09 -4.59
N PRO A 220 -13.11 -18.28 -4.36
CA PRO A 220 -12.44 -19.55 -4.61
C PRO A 220 -11.84 -19.65 -6.02
N ARG A 221 -10.51 -19.72 -6.05
CA ARG A 221 -9.61 -19.87 -7.21
C ARG A 221 -8.92 -21.24 -7.09
N PRO A 222 -9.67 -22.35 -7.32
CA PRO A 222 -9.19 -23.69 -7.02
C PRO A 222 -8.02 -24.09 -7.93
N PHE A 223 -7.02 -24.75 -7.37
CA PHE A 223 -5.78 -25.13 -8.05
C PHE A 223 -5.46 -26.63 -7.90
N THR A 224 -4.34 -27.05 -8.48
CA THR A 224 -3.67 -28.34 -8.21
C THR A 224 -2.22 -28.12 -7.83
N SER A 225 -1.71 -28.96 -6.94
CA SER A 225 -0.33 -28.97 -6.44
C SER A 225 0.15 -30.42 -6.32
N PRO A 226 1.43 -30.75 -6.59
CA PRO A 226 1.97 -32.08 -6.35
C PRO A 226 1.77 -32.53 -4.90
N GLY A 227 1.50 -33.82 -4.71
CA GLY A 227 1.41 -34.46 -3.38
C GLY A 227 0.16 -34.14 -2.54
N SER A 228 -0.80 -33.36 -3.06
CA SER A 228 -2.07 -33.08 -2.37
C SER A 228 -3.29 -33.34 -3.26
N ALA A 229 -4.44 -33.56 -2.61
CA ALA A 229 -5.75 -33.62 -3.25
C ALA A 229 -6.60 -32.36 -3.01
N LEU A 230 -6.11 -31.43 -2.18
CA LEU A 230 -6.70 -30.12 -1.91
C LEU A 230 -6.67 -29.23 -3.16
N THR A 231 -7.62 -28.31 -3.23
CA THR A 231 -7.78 -27.29 -4.27
C THR A 231 -7.67 -25.86 -3.74
N THR A 232 -7.80 -25.67 -2.43
CA THR A 232 -7.43 -24.47 -1.66
C THR A 232 -6.74 -24.91 -0.35
N GLY A 233 -6.07 -24.02 0.36
CA GLY A 233 -5.44 -24.36 1.66
C GLY A 233 -4.27 -23.45 2.00
N THR A 234 -3.39 -23.92 2.90
CA THR A 234 -2.22 -23.15 3.35
C THR A 234 -0.91 -23.89 3.08
N PHE A 235 -0.02 -23.30 2.28
CA PHE A 235 1.35 -23.80 2.12
C PHE A 235 2.21 -23.35 3.29
N VAL A 236 2.81 -24.30 4.03
CA VAL A 236 3.93 -24.02 4.92
C VAL A 236 5.23 -24.18 4.12
N THR A 237 6.09 -23.18 4.15
CA THR A 237 7.31 -23.09 3.34
C THR A 237 8.49 -22.65 4.19
N VAL A 238 9.62 -23.35 4.07
CA VAL A 238 10.90 -22.98 4.67
C VAL A 238 11.83 -22.45 3.56
N LEU A 239 12.28 -21.20 3.74
CA LEU A 239 13.29 -20.56 2.93
C LEU A 239 14.63 -20.61 3.66
N ASP A 240 15.65 -21.16 2.99
CA ASP A 240 17.04 -21.10 3.46
C ASP A 240 17.46 -19.65 3.70
N GLY A 241 17.95 -19.34 4.90
CA GLY A 241 18.35 -17.99 5.27
C GLY A 241 19.53 -17.45 4.44
N THR A 242 20.42 -18.32 3.97
CA THR A 242 21.58 -17.91 3.17
C THR A 242 21.22 -17.54 1.73
N THR A 243 20.36 -18.31 1.04
CA THR A 243 20.05 -18.11 -0.39
C THR A 243 18.62 -17.68 -0.75
N GLY A 244 17.66 -17.81 0.17
CA GLY A 244 16.23 -17.60 -0.12
C GLY A 244 15.59 -18.73 -0.94
N THR A 245 16.24 -19.89 -1.01
CA THR A 245 15.72 -21.07 -1.73
C THR A 245 14.67 -21.80 -0.90
N THR A 246 13.57 -22.22 -1.52
CA THR A 246 12.59 -23.14 -0.90
C THR A 246 13.20 -24.53 -0.71
N VAL A 247 13.75 -24.75 0.49
CA VAL A 247 14.38 -26.02 0.89
C VAL A 247 13.35 -27.07 1.32
N TRP A 248 12.15 -26.64 1.75
CA TRP A 248 11.00 -27.51 2.01
C TRP A 248 9.68 -26.75 1.92
N SER A 249 8.62 -27.42 1.43
CA SER A 249 7.27 -26.89 1.43
C SER A 249 6.23 -28.02 1.49
N LYS A 250 5.10 -27.79 2.16
CA LYS A 250 3.93 -28.70 2.16
C LYS A 250 2.62 -27.90 2.24
N LEU A 251 1.61 -28.34 1.50
CA LEU A 251 0.22 -27.88 1.61
C LEU A 251 -0.50 -28.58 2.78
N TYR A 252 -1.23 -27.80 3.57
CA TYR A 252 -2.06 -28.22 4.71
C TYR A 252 -3.50 -27.70 4.54
N ASP A 253 -4.45 -28.28 5.29
CA ASP A 253 -5.87 -27.92 5.20
C ASP A 253 -6.08 -26.44 5.59
N HIS A 254 -5.55 -26.03 6.74
CA HIS A 254 -5.37 -24.64 7.15
C HIS A 254 -4.31 -24.52 8.27
N ALA A 255 -3.07 -24.17 7.91
CA ALA A 255 -1.94 -24.04 8.83
C ALA A 255 -1.90 -22.66 9.53
N SER A 256 -2.90 -22.42 10.39
CA SER A 256 -3.11 -21.20 11.18
C SER A 256 -1.88 -20.66 11.92
N MET A 257 -0.98 -21.52 12.41
CA MET A 257 0.23 -21.11 13.11
C MET A 257 1.45 -21.96 12.77
N VAL A 258 2.62 -21.32 12.69
CA VAL A 258 3.92 -22.00 12.60
C VAL A 258 4.92 -21.43 13.60
N LYS A 259 5.79 -22.29 14.14
CA LYS A 259 6.83 -21.88 15.10
C LYS A 259 8.06 -22.77 15.00
N ILE A 260 9.25 -22.20 15.14
CA ILE A 260 10.49 -23.00 15.30
C ILE A 260 10.88 -22.97 16.77
N VAL A 261 11.13 -24.16 17.35
CA VAL A 261 11.55 -24.34 18.75
C VAL A 261 12.61 -25.44 18.79
N ASP A 262 13.83 -25.11 19.25
CA ASP A 262 14.96 -26.06 19.38
C ASP A 262 15.19 -26.91 18.11
N GLY A 263 15.23 -26.29 16.93
CA GLY A 263 15.40 -27.00 15.64
C GLY A 263 14.21 -27.87 15.19
N THR A 264 13.10 -27.89 15.93
CA THR A 264 11.83 -28.49 15.50
C THR A 264 10.95 -27.41 14.86
N LEU A 265 10.49 -27.64 13.64
CA LEU A 265 9.38 -26.91 13.04
C LEU A 265 8.05 -27.45 13.58
N LEU A 266 7.30 -26.58 14.25
CA LEU A 266 5.92 -26.81 14.70
C LEU A 266 4.95 -26.23 13.65
N VAL A 267 3.99 -27.03 13.21
CA VAL A 267 2.87 -26.62 12.34
C VAL A 267 1.55 -26.95 13.00
N ALA A 268 0.70 -25.93 13.17
CA ALA A 268 -0.59 -26.03 13.83
C ALA A 268 -1.71 -25.95 12.77
N ASP A 269 -2.28 -27.11 12.45
CA ASP A 269 -3.27 -27.29 11.39
C ASP A 269 -4.68 -27.33 12.00
N ALA A 270 -5.61 -26.59 11.39
CA ALA A 270 -6.99 -26.42 11.84
C ALA A 270 -7.97 -26.68 10.69
N PRO A 271 -8.24 -27.95 10.34
CA PRO A 271 -9.01 -28.30 9.15
C PRO A 271 -10.42 -27.68 9.04
N ARG A 272 -11.01 -27.22 10.14
CA ARG A 272 -12.33 -26.55 10.14
C ARG A 272 -12.31 -25.07 9.75
N MET A 273 -11.14 -24.44 9.74
CA MET A 273 -10.95 -23.10 9.16
C MET A 273 -10.81 -23.16 7.63
N SER A 274 -10.70 -24.36 7.04
CA SER A 274 -10.60 -24.56 5.59
C SER A 274 -11.96 -24.58 4.93
N GLY A 275 -12.09 -23.86 3.80
CA GLY A 275 -13.27 -23.89 2.94
C GLY A 275 -13.27 -25.01 1.90
N ASP A 276 -12.25 -25.88 1.87
CA ASP A 276 -12.13 -26.90 0.82
C ASP A 276 -13.03 -28.13 1.07
N ALA A 277 -13.88 -28.44 0.10
CA ALA A 277 -14.77 -29.61 0.08
C ALA A 277 -14.03 -30.98 0.02
N LYS A 278 -12.69 -31.00 -0.01
CA LYS A 278 -11.83 -32.18 0.11
C LYS A 278 -11.43 -32.51 1.55
N VAL A 279 -11.58 -31.58 2.50
CA VAL A 279 -11.27 -31.82 3.90
C VAL A 279 -12.25 -32.85 4.49
N PRO A 280 -11.77 -33.95 5.11
CA PRO A 280 -12.66 -34.98 5.64
C PRO A 280 -13.61 -34.49 6.74
N ALA A 281 -14.84 -35.01 6.75
CA ALA A 281 -15.84 -34.70 7.79
C ALA A 281 -15.45 -35.18 9.20
N ASP A 282 -14.39 -35.97 9.34
CA ASP A 282 -13.80 -36.50 10.57
C ASP A 282 -12.36 -36.02 10.83
N ALA A 283 -11.84 -35.06 10.03
CA ALA A 283 -10.54 -34.43 10.27
C ALA A 283 -10.48 -33.71 11.64
N THR A 284 -9.34 -33.80 12.33
CA THR A 284 -9.12 -33.21 13.65
C THR A 284 -8.12 -32.05 13.62
N LEU A 285 -8.25 -31.14 14.58
CA LEU A 285 -7.25 -30.11 14.87
C LEU A 285 -5.94 -30.79 15.37
N THR A 286 -4.80 -30.54 14.71
CA THR A 286 -3.51 -31.18 15.04
C THR A 286 -2.36 -30.19 15.14
N LEU A 287 -1.36 -30.54 15.95
CA LEU A 287 -0.06 -29.88 16.01
C LEU A 287 1.03 -30.89 15.68
N THR A 288 1.77 -30.65 14.61
CA THR A 288 2.84 -31.54 14.14
C THR A 288 4.19 -30.88 14.33
N GLY A 289 5.11 -31.56 15.02
CA GLY A 289 6.51 -31.15 15.11
C GLY A 289 7.39 -32.01 14.22
N THR A 290 8.24 -31.37 13.41
CA THR A 290 9.21 -32.05 12.52
C THR A 290 10.61 -31.52 12.75
N ARG A 291 11.56 -32.42 12.95
CA ARG A 291 13.00 -32.15 12.83
C ARG A 291 13.48 -32.67 11.48
N PHE A 292 14.35 -31.88 10.83
CA PHE A 292 14.84 -32.16 9.49
C PHE A 292 16.27 -32.70 9.50
N SER A 293 16.64 -33.34 8.41
CA SER A 293 18.03 -33.52 7.96
C SER A 293 18.22 -32.78 6.65
N ALA A 294 19.21 -31.88 6.59
CA ALA A 294 19.61 -31.25 5.34
C ALA A 294 20.31 -32.25 4.41
N GLY A 295 19.90 -32.29 3.15
CA GLY A 295 20.58 -33.01 2.08
C GLY A 295 21.85 -32.30 1.61
N ALA A 296 22.69 -32.99 0.85
CA ALA A 296 23.87 -32.39 0.20
C ALA A 296 23.52 -31.39 -0.92
N ASP A 297 22.24 -31.30 -1.28
CA ASP A 297 21.60 -30.34 -2.17
C ASP A 297 20.91 -29.19 -1.42
N GLY A 298 21.08 -29.10 -0.09
CA GLY A 298 20.45 -28.13 0.80
C GLY A 298 18.98 -28.41 1.12
N ARG A 299 18.34 -29.43 0.52
CA ARG A 299 16.91 -29.69 0.72
C ARG A 299 16.65 -30.34 2.08
N LEU A 300 15.63 -29.88 2.79
CA LEU A 300 15.27 -30.46 4.09
C LEU A 300 14.36 -31.68 3.91
N THR A 301 14.80 -32.82 4.43
CA THR A 301 13.98 -34.05 4.51
C THR A 301 13.55 -34.27 5.96
N PRO A 302 12.26 -34.55 6.25
CA PRO A 302 11.81 -34.91 7.61
C PRO A 302 12.57 -36.14 8.13
N ALA A 303 13.35 -35.94 9.20
CA ALA A 303 14.14 -36.99 9.84
C ALA A 303 13.38 -37.63 11.01
N SER A 304 12.58 -36.84 11.72
CA SER A 304 11.61 -37.32 12.72
C SER A 304 10.42 -36.37 12.81
N THR A 305 9.21 -36.93 12.83
CA THR A 305 7.97 -36.17 12.97
C THR A 305 7.11 -36.79 14.07
N TRP A 306 6.54 -35.95 14.94
CA TRP A 306 5.53 -36.29 15.93
C TRP A 306 4.27 -35.46 15.71
N THR A 307 3.11 -35.94 16.18
CA THR A 307 1.83 -35.22 16.09
C THR A 307 1.05 -35.32 17.39
N TYR A 308 0.72 -34.16 17.98
CA TYR A 308 -0.36 -34.04 18.95
C TYR A 308 -1.68 -33.91 18.19
N ASP A 309 -2.61 -34.81 18.47
CA ASP A 309 -3.96 -34.81 17.90
C ASP A 309 -4.96 -34.52 19.03
N SER A 310 -5.68 -33.42 18.89
CA SER A 310 -6.68 -32.95 19.87
C SER A 310 -7.87 -33.90 20.05
N LYS A 311 -8.13 -34.76 19.05
CA LYS A 311 -9.37 -35.53 18.86
C LYS A 311 -10.62 -34.65 18.70
N GLU A 312 -10.45 -33.36 18.43
CA GLU A 312 -11.55 -32.43 18.20
C GLU A 312 -11.85 -32.31 16.70
N THR A 313 -13.02 -32.79 16.29
CA THR A 313 -13.53 -32.77 14.90
C THR A 313 -14.54 -31.65 14.66
N ARG A 314 -14.91 -30.89 15.70
CA ARG A 314 -15.80 -29.72 15.61
C ARG A 314 -15.01 -28.47 15.24
N ASP A 315 -15.75 -27.38 14.97
CA ASP A 315 -15.19 -26.06 14.68
C ASP A 315 -14.21 -25.61 15.76
N ALA A 316 -12.93 -25.46 15.40
CA ALA A 316 -11.82 -25.24 16.32
C ALA A 316 -10.60 -24.64 15.58
N ASN A 317 -9.85 -23.77 16.26
CA ASN A 317 -8.62 -23.16 15.76
C ASN A 317 -7.54 -23.07 16.86
N TRP A 318 -6.28 -22.84 16.49
CA TRP A 318 -5.19 -22.56 17.42
C TRP A 318 -5.27 -21.12 17.98
N GLY A 319 -4.57 -20.84 19.08
CA GLY A 319 -4.66 -19.59 19.84
C GLY A 319 -3.35 -18.80 19.91
N ASP A 320 -2.29 -19.40 20.46
CA ASP A 320 -0.92 -18.86 20.44
C ASP A 320 0.09 -20.02 20.62
N ILE A 321 1.35 -19.83 20.20
CA ILE A 321 2.48 -20.75 20.43
C ILE A 321 3.71 -19.94 20.88
N GLN A 322 4.21 -20.22 22.08
CA GLN A 322 5.33 -19.50 22.68
C GLN A 322 6.43 -20.45 23.15
N ASP A 323 7.68 -20.12 22.83
CA ASP A 323 8.86 -20.85 23.30
C ASP A 323 9.10 -20.61 24.80
N LEU A 324 9.39 -21.67 25.55
CA LEU A 324 9.71 -21.64 26.99
C LEU A 324 11.21 -21.80 27.25
N GLY A 325 11.99 -21.99 26.19
CA GLY A 325 13.39 -22.35 26.19
C GLY A 325 13.64 -23.81 26.57
N LYS A 326 14.81 -24.32 26.15
CA LYS A 326 15.29 -25.70 26.42
C LYS A 326 14.36 -26.77 25.85
N GLY A 327 14.01 -26.64 24.56
CA GLY A 327 13.21 -27.66 23.86
C GLY A 327 11.75 -27.77 24.31
N ARG A 328 11.21 -26.82 25.08
CA ARG A 328 9.80 -26.86 25.51
C ARG A 328 9.06 -25.62 25.06
N PHE A 329 7.78 -25.77 24.75
CA PHE A 329 6.91 -24.69 24.32
C PHE A 329 5.53 -24.82 24.98
N VAL A 330 4.78 -23.71 25.00
CA VAL A 330 3.34 -23.71 25.27
C VAL A 330 2.60 -23.52 23.95
N ALA A 331 1.49 -24.23 23.79
CA ALA A 331 0.51 -23.99 22.73
C ALA A 331 -0.89 -23.87 23.35
N SER A 332 -1.80 -23.19 22.66
CA SER A 332 -3.21 -23.14 23.04
C SER A 332 -4.13 -23.32 21.83
N TRP A 333 -5.33 -23.85 22.05
CA TRP A 333 -6.35 -23.98 21.02
C TRP A 333 -7.76 -23.82 21.58
N ASN A 334 -8.70 -23.47 20.71
CA ASN A 334 -10.04 -23.02 21.04
C ASN A 334 -11.08 -23.89 20.30
N LEU A 335 -12.08 -24.39 21.02
CA LEU A 335 -13.28 -25.05 20.49
C LEU A 335 -14.42 -24.04 20.43
N SER A 336 -14.94 -23.81 19.23
CA SER A 336 -16.06 -22.91 18.95
C SER A 336 -17.35 -23.34 19.67
N LYS A 337 -18.17 -22.35 20.02
CA LYS A 337 -19.46 -22.56 20.66
C LYS A 337 -20.52 -22.94 19.64
N GLY A 338 -21.43 -23.83 20.02
CA GLY A 338 -22.55 -24.24 19.18
C GLY A 338 -23.65 -24.95 19.97
N ASP A 339 -24.62 -25.52 19.26
CA ASP A 339 -25.75 -26.22 19.88
C ASP A 339 -25.28 -27.41 20.72
N GLY A 340 -25.47 -27.31 22.04
CA GLY A 340 -24.96 -28.30 23.01
C GLY A 340 -23.43 -28.31 23.20
N VAL A 341 -22.71 -27.34 22.63
CA VAL A 341 -21.25 -27.24 22.68
C VAL A 341 -20.84 -25.92 23.35
N ALA A 342 -20.32 -26.02 24.57
CA ALA A 342 -19.78 -24.87 25.28
C ALA A 342 -18.42 -24.45 24.73
N ALA A 343 -18.15 -23.15 24.72
CA ALA A 343 -16.85 -22.57 24.44
C ALA A 343 -15.76 -23.16 25.36
N ARG A 344 -14.59 -23.46 24.81
CA ARG A 344 -13.44 -23.96 25.59
C ARG A 344 -12.11 -23.58 24.95
N GLY A 345 -11.23 -22.94 25.70
CA GLY A 345 -9.79 -22.91 25.42
C GLY A 345 -9.07 -24.07 26.11
N ARG A 346 -8.06 -24.65 25.48
CA ARG A 346 -7.10 -25.58 26.09
C ARG A 346 -5.71 -25.01 25.97
N THR A 347 -4.99 -24.91 27.08
CA THR A 347 -3.58 -24.52 27.14
C THR A 347 -2.76 -25.75 27.52
N LEU A 348 -1.66 -26.00 26.80
CA LEU A 348 -0.83 -27.20 26.96
C LEU A 348 0.66 -26.86 26.83
N VAL A 349 1.50 -27.51 27.63
CA VAL A 349 2.97 -27.44 27.54
C VAL A 349 3.52 -28.77 27.07
N LEU A 350 4.37 -28.74 26.05
CA LEU A 350 4.95 -29.92 25.42
C LEU A 350 6.47 -29.81 25.29
N ASP A 351 7.12 -30.96 25.08
CA ASP A 351 8.49 -31.03 24.57
C ASP A 351 8.52 -31.04 23.03
N ALA A 352 9.46 -30.32 22.43
CA ALA A 352 9.62 -30.16 21.00
C ALA A 352 10.34 -31.34 20.33
N ALA A 353 11.01 -32.21 21.09
CA ALA A 353 11.69 -33.38 20.54
C ALA A 353 10.72 -34.52 20.21
N ASP A 354 9.67 -34.74 21.01
CA ASP A 354 8.74 -35.87 20.88
C ASP A 354 7.24 -35.54 20.97
N GLY A 355 6.87 -34.28 21.26
CA GLY A 355 5.48 -33.86 21.41
C GLY A 355 4.83 -34.28 22.73
N SER A 356 5.61 -34.75 23.71
CA SER A 356 5.08 -35.22 24.99
C SER A 356 4.48 -34.06 25.80
N VAL A 357 3.19 -34.18 26.14
CA VAL A 357 2.46 -33.18 26.94
C VAL A 357 2.88 -33.29 28.40
N THR A 358 3.55 -32.27 28.92
CA THR A 358 3.93 -32.14 30.34
C THR A 358 2.71 -31.86 31.22
N TRP A 359 1.84 -30.95 30.76
CA TRP A 359 0.52 -30.68 31.35
C TRP A 359 -0.42 -30.07 30.30
N GLN A 360 -1.73 -30.23 30.53
CA GLN A 360 -2.78 -29.52 29.81
C GLN A 360 -3.81 -29.00 30.81
N THR A 361 -4.48 -27.89 30.50
CA THR A 361 -5.51 -27.30 31.36
C THR A 361 -6.57 -26.60 30.51
N ASP A 362 -7.83 -26.89 30.79
CA ASP A 362 -8.98 -26.32 30.09
C ASP A 362 -9.46 -25.03 30.77
N SER A 363 -9.95 -24.10 29.96
CA SER A 363 -10.57 -22.84 30.31
C SER A 363 -11.91 -22.74 29.59
N MET A 364 -12.93 -22.11 30.19
CA MET A 364 -14.19 -21.82 29.50
C MET A 364 -14.09 -20.58 28.58
N LEU A 365 -12.89 -19.98 28.50
CA LEU A 365 -12.56 -18.81 27.70
C LEU A 365 -11.59 -19.21 26.58
N TYR A 366 -11.71 -18.58 25.42
CA TYR A 366 -10.78 -18.72 24.31
C TYR A 366 -9.45 -18.05 24.62
N ASN A 367 -8.36 -18.79 24.50
CA ASN A 367 -7.01 -18.24 24.65
C ASN A 367 -6.66 -17.42 23.39
N ARG A 368 -6.28 -16.15 23.56
CA ARG A 368 -6.09 -15.20 22.45
C ARG A 368 -4.66 -14.79 22.18
N ARG A 369 -3.87 -14.55 23.24
CA ARG A 369 -2.42 -14.29 23.19
C ARG A 369 -1.77 -14.80 24.47
N MET A 370 -0.57 -15.36 24.36
CA MET A 370 0.25 -15.84 25.48
C MET A 370 1.62 -15.15 25.51
N ARG A 371 2.17 -14.90 26.70
CA ARG A 371 3.52 -14.35 26.90
C ARG A 371 4.19 -15.03 28.10
N LEU A 372 5.53 -15.11 28.07
CA LEU A 372 6.32 -15.76 29.10
C LEU A 372 6.77 -14.78 30.20
N ASP A 373 6.21 -14.92 31.40
CA ASP A 373 6.74 -14.31 32.62
C ASP A 373 7.85 -15.22 33.17
N THR A 374 9.09 -14.91 32.76
CA THR A 374 10.29 -15.64 33.19
C THR A 374 10.62 -15.43 34.67
N GLY A 375 10.27 -14.26 35.23
CA GLY A 375 10.56 -13.89 36.62
C GLY A 375 9.78 -14.73 37.62
N ARG A 376 8.46 -14.88 37.40
CA ARG A 376 7.56 -15.69 38.24
C ARG A 376 7.32 -17.10 37.69
N LYS A 377 7.94 -17.45 36.55
CA LYS A 377 7.92 -18.78 35.93
C LYS A 377 6.51 -19.26 35.56
N ARG A 378 5.78 -18.40 34.85
CA ARG A 378 4.40 -18.63 34.41
C ARG A 378 4.19 -18.16 32.97
N ILE A 379 3.18 -18.71 32.32
CA ILE A 379 2.58 -18.08 31.14
C ILE A 379 1.55 -17.08 31.62
N VAL A 380 1.54 -15.91 31.01
CA VAL A 380 0.46 -14.92 31.08
C VAL A 380 -0.34 -15.07 29.81
N ALA A 381 -1.65 -15.23 29.94
CA ALA A 381 -2.56 -15.28 28.80
C ALA A 381 -3.59 -14.17 28.90
N VAL A 382 -4.02 -13.68 27.76
CA VAL A 382 -5.32 -13.02 27.63
C VAL A 382 -6.29 -14.07 27.09
N GLU A 383 -7.38 -14.27 27.82
CA GLU A 383 -8.44 -15.23 27.47
C GLU A 383 -9.80 -14.54 27.44
N GLN A 384 -10.66 -14.89 26.50
CA GLN A 384 -11.87 -14.13 26.16
C GLN A 384 -13.08 -15.06 26.06
N SER A 385 -14.23 -14.66 26.59
CA SER A 385 -15.45 -15.46 26.44
C SER A 385 -15.98 -15.39 25.02
N ASP A 386 -16.77 -16.41 24.65
CA ASP A 386 -17.62 -16.32 23.48
C ASP A 386 -18.58 -15.13 23.58
N ALA A 387 -18.74 -14.37 22.49
CA ALA A 387 -19.49 -13.12 22.48
C ALA A 387 -20.98 -13.29 22.86
N ALA A 388 -21.57 -14.48 22.67
CA ALA A 388 -22.93 -14.77 23.10
C ALA A 388 -23.02 -15.19 24.59
N ASP A 389 -21.92 -15.57 25.24
CA ASP A 389 -21.84 -15.66 26.71
C ASP A 389 -21.51 -14.31 27.34
N GLY A 390 -20.69 -13.49 26.68
CA GLY A 390 -20.50 -12.08 26.99
C GLY A 390 -19.21 -11.51 26.39
N VAL A 391 -19.20 -10.21 26.10
CA VAL A 391 -17.99 -9.46 25.75
C VAL A 391 -17.18 -9.23 27.03
N ARG A 392 -16.27 -10.16 27.33
CA ARG A 392 -15.40 -10.17 28.51
C ARG A 392 -14.07 -10.82 28.19
N TYR A 393 -13.01 -10.34 28.84
CA TYR A 393 -11.72 -11.02 28.86
C TYR A 393 -11.12 -11.09 30.27
N GLU A 394 -10.17 -11.99 30.44
CA GLU A 394 -9.38 -12.18 31.65
C GLU A 394 -7.89 -12.09 31.33
N VAL A 395 -7.12 -11.49 32.24
CA VAL A 395 -5.67 -11.71 32.30
C VAL A 395 -5.47 -12.95 33.16
N ALA A 396 -5.16 -14.08 32.54
CA ALA A 396 -4.94 -15.36 33.21
C ALA A 396 -3.44 -15.66 33.36
N ALA A 397 -3.11 -16.50 34.34
CA ALA A 397 -1.76 -16.98 34.58
C ALA A 397 -1.72 -18.50 34.78
N TYR A 398 -0.71 -19.15 34.20
CA TYR A 398 -0.49 -20.60 34.28
C TYR A 398 0.91 -20.89 34.81
N ASP A 399 1.04 -21.53 35.98
CA ASP A 399 2.33 -21.98 36.50
C ASP A 399 2.99 -22.99 35.55
N LEU A 400 4.24 -22.74 35.14
CA LEU A 400 4.93 -23.53 34.12
C LEU A 400 5.17 -25.00 34.51
N LYS A 401 5.11 -25.34 35.80
CA LYS A 401 5.39 -26.68 36.31
C LYS A 401 4.12 -27.53 36.45
N THR A 402 3.01 -26.92 36.82
CA THR A 402 1.77 -27.61 37.25
C THR A 402 0.57 -27.36 36.33
N GLY A 403 0.62 -26.33 35.47
CA GLY A 403 -0.52 -25.91 34.67
C GLY A 403 -1.62 -25.17 35.44
N HIS A 404 -1.44 -24.92 36.74
CA HIS A 404 -2.45 -24.28 37.58
C HIS A 404 -2.83 -22.89 37.04
N ARG A 405 -4.04 -22.78 36.47
CA ARG A 405 -4.65 -21.53 36.01
C ARG A 405 -5.11 -20.67 37.19
N ALA A 406 -4.78 -19.38 37.18
CA ALA A 406 -5.34 -18.37 38.07
C ALA A 406 -5.71 -17.12 37.27
N THR A 407 -6.90 -16.57 37.50
CA THR A 407 -7.31 -15.26 36.97
C THR A 407 -6.63 -14.17 37.79
N LEU A 408 -5.97 -13.21 37.13
CA LEU A 408 -5.30 -12.06 37.76
C LEU A 408 -6.09 -10.75 37.63
N GLN A 409 -7.05 -10.72 36.69
CA GLN A 409 -8.04 -9.66 36.45
C GLN A 409 -9.14 -10.20 35.52
N SER A 410 -10.36 -9.66 35.64
CA SER A 410 -11.43 -9.74 34.64
C SER A 410 -11.81 -8.34 34.14
N ARG A 411 -12.21 -8.21 32.86
CA ARG A 411 -12.69 -6.96 32.25
C ARG A 411 -13.91 -7.27 31.38
N GLU A 412 -14.96 -6.46 31.47
CA GLU A 412 -16.21 -6.64 30.72
C GLU A 412 -16.51 -5.43 29.83
N ASN A 413 -17.24 -5.64 28.74
CA ASN A 413 -17.58 -4.65 27.70
C ASN A 413 -16.37 -4.05 26.95
N VAL A 414 -15.26 -4.80 26.91
CA VAL A 414 -14.04 -4.51 26.13
C VAL A 414 -13.51 -5.78 25.46
N VAL A 415 -12.85 -5.62 24.31
CA VAL A 415 -12.01 -6.68 23.73
C VAL A 415 -10.52 -6.35 23.90
N PRO A 416 -9.65 -7.34 24.09
CA PRO A 416 -8.21 -7.13 24.18
C PRO A 416 -7.56 -7.24 22.80
N THR A 417 -6.85 -6.19 22.37
CA THR A 417 -6.19 -6.10 21.06
C THR A 417 -4.71 -6.48 21.09
N ALA A 418 -4.02 -6.32 22.23
CA ALA A 418 -2.60 -6.69 22.38
C ALA A 418 -2.22 -7.08 23.82
N LEU A 419 -1.18 -7.92 23.97
CA LEU A 419 -0.58 -8.31 25.26
C LEU A 419 0.95 -8.33 25.15
N THR A 420 1.62 -7.76 26.16
CA THR A 420 3.07 -7.93 26.38
C THR A 420 3.44 -7.92 27.87
N VAL A 421 4.65 -8.40 28.17
CA VAL A 421 5.20 -8.58 29.54
C VAL A 421 6.62 -8.01 29.55
N GLY A 422 6.99 -7.25 30.57
CA GLY A 422 8.34 -6.69 30.65
C GLY A 422 8.65 -5.91 31.92
N ASP A 423 9.72 -5.12 31.87
CA ASP A 423 10.11 -4.17 32.91
C ASP A 423 9.71 -2.75 32.48
N LEU A 424 8.79 -2.15 33.22
CA LEU A 424 8.31 -0.78 33.01
C LEU A 424 8.55 0.07 34.27
N GLY A 425 9.58 -0.27 35.05
CA GLY A 425 10.02 0.51 36.21
C GLY A 425 9.97 -0.24 37.55
N GLY A 426 9.60 -1.52 37.55
CA GLY A 426 9.69 -2.42 38.70
C GLY A 426 11.01 -3.21 38.73
N LYS A 427 10.89 -4.53 38.59
CA LYS A 427 11.97 -5.47 38.26
C LYS A 427 11.58 -6.20 36.97
N ALA A 428 12.53 -6.93 36.38
CA ALA A 428 12.30 -7.74 35.20
C ALA A 428 11.06 -8.65 35.31
N GLY A 429 9.98 -8.30 34.59
CA GLY A 429 8.70 -9.02 34.56
C GLY A 429 7.68 -8.62 35.64
N ASP A 430 7.85 -7.49 36.33
CA ASP A 430 6.88 -6.98 37.33
C ASP A 430 5.66 -6.28 36.71
N GLU A 431 5.69 -5.90 35.44
CA GLU A 431 4.58 -5.22 34.75
C GLU A 431 4.08 -5.97 33.50
N TYR A 432 2.76 -5.93 33.29
CA TYR A 432 2.11 -6.34 32.05
C TYR A 432 1.49 -5.12 31.37
N ALA A 433 1.53 -5.10 30.05
CA ALA A 433 0.80 -4.11 29.25
C ALA A 433 -0.23 -4.81 28.36
N VAL A 434 -1.47 -4.33 28.43
CA VAL A 434 -2.60 -4.82 27.63
C VAL A 434 -3.19 -3.63 26.87
N ALA A 435 -3.44 -3.81 25.58
CA ALA A 435 -4.30 -2.90 24.83
C ALA A 435 -5.72 -3.51 24.79
N GLU A 436 -6.72 -2.69 25.08
CA GLU A 436 -8.14 -3.04 25.06
C GLU A 436 -8.97 -1.94 24.38
N SER A 437 -10.02 -2.31 23.66
CA SER A 437 -10.95 -1.37 23.02
C SER A 437 -12.37 -1.55 23.55
N SER A 438 -13.06 -0.43 23.80
CA SER A 438 -14.47 -0.37 24.21
C SER A 438 -15.35 0.27 23.14
N PHE A 439 -16.66 0.06 23.21
CA PHE A 439 -17.59 0.33 22.11
C PHE A 439 -18.75 1.25 22.52
N ASP A 440 -19.50 1.70 21.52
CA ASP A 440 -20.84 2.27 21.69
C ASP A 440 -21.94 1.22 21.42
N GLU A 441 -23.19 1.68 21.37
CA GLU A 441 -24.37 0.84 21.11
C GLU A 441 -24.46 0.33 19.65
N ASP A 442 -23.70 0.92 18.73
CA ASP A 442 -23.59 0.51 17.33
C ASP A 442 -22.38 -0.43 17.08
N TYR A 443 -21.62 -0.76 18.12
CA TYR A 443 -20.38 -1.57 18.07
C TYR A 443 -19.21 -0.89 17.34
N PHE A 444 -19.22 0.44 17.18
CA PHE A 444 -18.04 1.19 16.76
C PHE A 444 -17.08 1.37 17.94
N VAL A 445 -15.78 1.56 17.69
CA VAL A 445 -14.81 1.77 18.78
C VAL A 445 -15.01 3.15 19.39
N ASN A 446 -15.45 3.19 20.63
CA ASN A 446 -15.62 4.43 21.40
C ASN A 446 -14.26 4.91 21.93
N ALA A 447 -13.43 3.98 22.41
CA ALA A 447 -12.07 4.26 22.85
C ALA A 447 -11.16 3.02 22.78
N SER A 448 -9.88 3.22 22.45
CA SER A 448 -8.81 2.22 22.62
C SER A 448 -7.89 2.66 23.75
N THR A 449 -7.54 1.76 24.65
CA THR A 449 -6.76 2.04 25.87
C THR A 449 -5.62 1.06 26.06
N VAL A 450 -4.42 1.59 26.21
CA VAL A 450 -3.25 0.85 26.71
C VAL A 450 -3.20 0.96 28.23
N ARG A 451 -3.20 -0.17 28.92
CA ARG A 451 -3.17 -0.27 30.40
C ARG A 451 -1.91 -1.00 30.84
N VAL A 452 -1.17 -0.43 31.78
CA VAL A 452 -0.03 -1.09 32.44
C VAL A 452 -0.42 -1.44 33.86
N VAL A 453 -0.29 -2.72 34.20
CA VAL A 453 -0.79 -3.33 35.43
C VAL A 453 0.31 -4.13 36.12
N ASN A 454 0.25 -4.24 37.44
CA ASN A 454 1.22 -5.03 38.20
C ASN A 454 1.02 -6.54 37.99
N GLY A 455 2.11 -7.28 37.81
CA GLY A 455 2.07 -8.72 37.55
C GLY A 455 1.47 -9.55 38.70
N ASP A 456 1.66 -9.16 39.96
CA ASP A 456 1.14 -9.94 41.11
C ASP A 456 -0.38 -9.85 41.24
N SER A 457 -1.02 -8.81 40.68
CA SER A 457 -2.46 -8.64 40.60
C SER A 457 -2.76 -7.56 39.55
N ALA A 458 -3.35 -7.95 38.43
CA ALA A 458 -3.57 -7.08 37.27
C ALA A 458 -4.66 -6.01 37.52
N ASP A 459 -5.40 -6.11 38.62
CA ASP A 459 -6.31 -5.07 39.13
C ASP A 459 -5.57 -3.83 39.66
N LYS A 460 -4.26 -3.95 39.95
CA LYS A 460 -3.42 -2.83 40.35
C LYS A 460 -2.86 -2.12 39.12
N LEU A 461 -3.70 -1.30 38.49
CA LEU A 461 -3.30 -0.35 37.45
C LEU A 461 -2.15 0.54 37.94
N GLN A 462 -1.07 0.59 37.17
CA GLN A 462 0.05 1.52 37.37
C GLN A 462 -0.22 2.83 36.62
N TRP A 463 -0.63 2.73 35.35
CA TRP A 463 -1.08 3.83 34.50
C TRP A 463 -1.87 3.30 33.30
N SER A 464 -2.58 4.20 32.62
CA SER A 464 -3.19 3.93 31.31
C SER A 464 -3.11 5.15 30.40
N ASN A 465 -3.18 4.91 29.09
CA ASN A 465 -3.34 5.93 28.06
C ASN A 465 -4.52 5.54 27.17
N THR A 466 -5.44 6.48 26.91
CA THR A 466 -6.69 6.23 26.17
C THR A 466 -6.79 7.18 24.98
N VAL A 467 -6.93 6.60 23.79
CA VAL A 467 -7.39 7.30 22.58
C VAL A 467 -8.91 7.14 22.51
N LYS A 468 -9.63 8.24 22.31
CA LYS A 468 -11.08 8.23 22.03
C LYS A 468 -11.31 8.47 20.55
N ARG A 469 -12.49 8.10 20.05
CA ARG A 469 -12.93 8.59 18.73
C ARG A 469 -13.14 10.10 18.76
N ASN A 470 -12.85 10.76 17.65
CA ASN A 470 -13.23 12.15 17.40
C ASN A 470 -14.27 12.19 16.26
N ASP A 471 -14.97 13.31 16.13
CA ASP A 471 -15.90 13.53 15.02
C ASP A 471 -15.10 13.70 13.72
N GLY A 472 -15.29 12.79 12.75
CA GLY A 472 -14.53 12.72 11.48
C GLY A 472 -13.60 11.49 11.35
N ASP A 473 -13.27 10.80 12.45
CA ASP A 473 -12.28 9.72 12.48
C ASP A 473 -12.84 8.34 12.05
N GLY A 474 -13.70 8.25 11.04
CA GLY A 474 -14.25 6.95 10.60
C GLY A 474 -15.23 6.30 11.57
N ASN A 475 -15.95 7.11 12.36
CA ASN A 475 -16.90 6.71 13.43
C ASN A 475 -16.31 5.90 14.61
N SER A 476 -15.04 5.50 14.54
CA SER A 476 -14.34 4.65 15.51
C SER A 476 -13.02 5.27 15.98
N ALA A 477 -12.56 4.92 17.18
CA ALA A 477 -11.23 5.28 17.67
C ALA A 477 -10.17 4.39 17.01
N ALA A 478 -9.01 4.97 16.70
CA ALA A 478 -7.85 4.22 16.24
C ALA A 478 -7.41 3.16 17.28
N ASN A 479 -7.30 1.90 16.86
CA ASN A 479 -6.94 0.79 17.74
C ASN A 479 -5.41 0.60 17.83
N THR A 480 -4.92 0.26 19.02
CA THR A 480 -3.56 -0.28 19.22
C THR A 480 -3.56 -1.80 19.05
N PHE A 481 -2.65 -2.35 18.23
CA PHE A 481 -2.54 -3.81 17.99
C PHE A 481 -1.18 -4.42 18.34
N GLY A 482 -0.11 -3.63 18.42
CA GLY A 482 1.22 -4.13 18.83
C GLY A 482 1.69 -3.48 20.12
N LEU A 483 2.24 -4.29 21.02
CA LEU A 483 2.90 -3.84 22.25
C LEU A 483 4.22 -4.60 22.46
N ALA A 484 5.31 -3.87 22.71
CA ALA A 484 6.62 -4.43 23.05
C ALA A 484 7.29 -3.64 24.20
N VAL A 485 8.15 -4.27 24.98
CA VAL A 485 8.87 -3.63 26.10
C VAL A 485 10.37 -3.79 25.93
N ALA A 486 11.11 -2.68 26.02
CA ALA A 486 12.57 -2.65 26.05
C ALA A 486 13.06 -1.40 26.78
N ASP A 487 14.25 -1.47 27.41
CA ASP A 487 14.93 -0.35 28.08
C ASP A 487 14.04 0.51 29.01
N GLY A 488 13.12 -0.11 29.74
CA GLY A 488 12.20 0.57 30.67
C GLY A 488 11.11 1.41 29.97
N LYS A 489 10.78 1.07 28.72
CA LYS A 489 9.80 1.77 27.86
C LYS A 489 8.79 0.79 27.29
N LEU A 490 7.55 1.24 27.12
CA LEU A 490 6.52 0.54 26.37
C LEU A 490 6.46 1.13 24.96
N VAL A 491 6.53 0.28 23.95
CA VAL A 491 6.39 0.61 22.52
C VAL A 491 5.02 0.16 22.06
N SER A 492 4.29 1.04 21.39
CA SER A 492 2.90 0.84 20.98
C SER A 492 2.72 1.17 19.50
N THR A 493 2.09 0.27 18.76
CA THR A 493 1.77 0.39 17.33
C THR A 493 0.28 0.20 17.10
N GLY A 494 -0.29 1.01 16.21
CA GLY A 494 -1.73 1.08 16.03
C GLY A 494 -2.14 1.90 14.81
N GLN A 495 -3.43 1.87 14.52
CA GLN A 495 -4.04 2.66 13.45
C GLN A 495 -3.85 4.17 13.66
N ASP A 496 -4.21 4.94 12.64
CA ASP A 496 -4.35 6.38 12.71
C ASP A 496 -5.52 6.81 11.82
N ASN A 497 -6.50 7.49 12.42
CA ASN A 497 -7.76 7.85 11.78
C ASN A 497 -7.83 9.34 11.40
N GLU A 498 -6.73 10.10 11.57
CA GLU A 498 -6.64 11.46 11.03
C GLU A 498 -6.82 11.42 9.51
N HIS A 499 -7.77 12.20 8.97
CA HIS A 499 -8.21 12.17 7.56
C HIS A 499 -8.79 10.83 7.06
N PHE A 500 -9.42 10.01 7.90
CA PHE A 500 -9.96 8.70 7.52
C PHE A 500 -11.02 8.74 6.39
N GLU A 501 -11.91 9.74 6.36
CA GLU A 501 -12.94 9.86 5.32
C GLU A 501 -12.44 10.62 4.07
N ASP A 502 -11.33 11.35 4.21
CA ASP A 502 -10.74 12.20 3.17
C ASP A 502 -9.74 11.40 2.30
N PRO A 503 -9.46 11.83 1.05
CA PRO A 503 -8.45 11.21 0.19
C PRO A 503 -7.03 11.13 0.79
N GLU A 504 -6.67 11.99 1.76
CA GLU A 504 -5.33 12.03 2.36
C GLU A 504 -4.96 10.75 3.14
N ASN A 505 -5.96 10.06 3.70
CA ASN A 505 -5.79 8.79 4.44
C ASN A 505 -7.07 7.92 4.37
N ARG A 506 -7.67 7.80 3.18
CA ARG A 506 -8.96 7.12 2.98
C ARG A 506 -8.99 5.74 3.62
N GLY A 507 -9.92 5.51 4.55
CA GLY A 507 -10.08 4.22 5.23
C GLY A 507 -8.90 3.80 6.13
N GLY A 508 -7.96 4.71 6.42
CA GLY A 508 -6.73 4.41 7.15
C GLY A 508 -5.66 3.69 6.30
N THR A 509 -5.64 3.89 4.98
CA THR A 509 -4.69 3.22 4.06
C THR A 509 -3.27 3.75 4.12
N ARG A 510 -3.02 4.97 4.60
CA ARG A 510 -1.69 5.62 4.55
C ARG A 510 -1.08 5.87 5.93
N TYR A 511 -1.90 6.14 6.94
CA TYR A 511 -1.42 6.59 8.26
C TYR A 511 -1.46 5.50 9.33
N ALA A 512 -0.48 5.54 10.23
CA ALA A 512 -0.42 4.72 11.43
C ALA A 512 0.39 5.39 12.55
N THR A 513 0.33 4.84 13.76
CA THR A 513 1.06 5.37 14.92
C THR A 513 2.21 4.47 15.37
N LEU A 514 3.30 5.08 15.84
CA LEU A 514 4.35 4.44 16.63
C LEU A 514 4.61 5.32 17.86
N THR A 515 4.13 4.89 19.02
CA THR A 515 4.19 5.67 20.28
C THR A 515 5.08 4.97 21.29
N VAL A 516 6.04 5.69 21.88
CA VAL A 516 6.92 5.16 22.92
C VAL A 516 6.66 5.87 24.23
N PHE A 517 6.18 5.12 25.22
CA PHE A 517 5.96 5.59 26.58
C PHE A 517 7.18 5.28 27.45
N SER A 518 7.50 6.20 28.37
CA SER A 518 8.29 5.85 29.55
C SER A 518 7.53 4.84 30.42
N GLY A 519 8.23 4.05 31.25
CA GLY A 519 7.59 3.16 32.23
C GLY A 519 6.58 3.81 33.18
N LYS A 520 6.57 5.15 33.29
CA LYS A 520 5.59 5.95 34.07
C LYS A 520 4.39 6.45 33.25
N GLY A 521 4.20 5.99 32.02
CA GLY A 521 3.03 6.31 31.18
C GLY A 521 3.08 7.65 30.45
N ALA A 522 4.07 8.51 30.73
CA ALA A 522 4.30 9.69 29.90
C ALA A 522 4.90 9.27 28.54
N VAL A 523 4.32 9.77 27.44
CA VAL A 523 4.88 9.65 26.09
C VAL A 523 6.29 10.26 26.10
N ALA A 524 7.28 9.45 25.73
CA ALA A 524 8.68 9.87 25.59
C ALA A 524 8.95 10.44 24.19
N TRP A 525 8.32 9.85 23.17
CA TRP A 525 8.26 10.35 21.79
C TRP A 525 7.17 9.59 21.01
N GLN A 526 6.78 10.10 19.84
CA GLN A 526 5.79 9.50 18.95
C GLN A 526 6.14 9.79 17.49
N SER A 527 5.79 8.86 16.60
CA SER A 527 5.65 9.04 15.15
C SER A 527 4.18 8.78 14.77
N LYS A 528 3.66 9.53 13.81
CA LYS A 528 2.25 9.56 13.39
C LYS A 528 2.18 9.75 11.86
N GLY A 529 1.03 9.50 11.21
CA GLY A 529 0.90 9.64 9.76
C GLY A 529 1.66 8.54 9.00
N VAL A 530 2.26 8.90 7.87
CA VAL A 530 3.02 7.99 6.96
C VAL A 530 4.26 7.32 7.57
N ALA A 531 4.57 7.57 8.86
CA ALA A 531 5.78 7.10 9.52
C ALA A 531 5.53 6.27 10.81
N GLY A 532 4.33 5.70 10.97
CA GLY A 532 4.02 4.65 11.95
C GLY A 532 3.82 3.27 11.32
N ALA A 533 3.28 2.31 12.09
CA ALA A 533 2.83 1.03 11.55
C ALA A 533 1.62 0.50 12.36
N PRO A 534 0.63 -0.15 11.73
CA PRO A 534 -0.66 -0.36 12.35
C PRO A 534 -0.71 -1.56 13.31
N MET A 535 0.27 -2.47 13.24
CA MET A 535 0.39 -3.62 14.16
C MET A 535 1.85 -3.94 14.51
N TYR A 536 2.72 -4.21 13.54
CA TYR A 536 4.02 -4.81 13.84
C TYR A 536 5.14 -3.81 14.16
N GLN A 537 5.89 -4.09 15.23
CA GLN A 537 7.19 -3.50 15.53
C GLN A 537 8.25 -4.58 15.80
N ASP A 538 9.46 -4.37 15.28
CA ASP A 538 10.69 -5.05 15.67
C ASP A 538 11.46 -4.19 16.67
N VAL A 539 12.08 -4.85 17.67
CA VAL A 539 12.85 -4.22 18.74
C VAL A 539 14.16 -4.98 18.91
N TYR A 540 15.24 -4.41 18.40
CA TYR A 540 16.56 -5.04 18.40
C TYR A 540 17.63 -4.12 19.00
N SER A 541 18.70 -4.71 19.53
CA SER A 541 19.85 -3.96 20.05
C SER A 541 21.12 -4.37 19.32
N ASP A 542 21.93 -3.40 18.92
CA ASP A 542 23.28 -3.59 18.40
C ASP A 542 24.31 -2.73 19.18
N ALA A 543 25.56 -2.67 18.71
CA ALA A 543 26.62 -1.90 19.37
C ALA A 543 26.34 -0.37 19.47
N ARG A 544 25.34 0.15 18.74
CA ARG A 544 24.91 1.55 18.70
C ARG A 544 23.78 1.89 19.68
N GLY A 545 23.14 0.88 20.28
CA GLY A 545 22.02 1.02 21.22
C GLY A 545 20.86 0.08 20.91
N THR A 546 19.65 0.45 21.36
CA THR A 546 18.40 -0.24 21.04
C THR A 546 17.58 0.58 20.04
N HIS A 547 17.04 -0.13 19.06
CA HIS A 547 16.42 0.39 17.85
C HIS A 547 14.99 -0.15 17.73
N LEU A 548 14.13 0.64 17.09
CA LEU A 548 12.81 0.21 16.65
C LEU A 548 12.78 0.19 15.14
N ARG A 549 12.22 -0.87 14.57
CA ARG A 549 12.03 -1.03 13.13
C ARG A 549 10.58 -1.36 12.85
N VAL A 550 9.99 -0.68 11.88
CA VAL A 550 8.60 -0.86 11.45
C VAL A 550 8.54 -0.85 9.92
N ILE A 551 7.48 -1.43 9.34
CA ILE A 551 7.14 -1.23 7.91
C ILE A 551 5.87 -0.38 7.90
N ASP A 552 5.92 0.78 7.24
CA ASP A 552 4.75 1.63 7.07
C ASP A 552 3.84 1.12 5.94
N LEU A 553 2.66 1.73 5.80
CA LEU A 553 1.67 1.32 4.80
C LEU A 553 2.13 1.63 3.35
N ALA A 554 2.97 2.65 3.19
CA ALA A 554 3.70 3.00 1.97
C ALA A 554 4.92 2.09 1.69
N GLN A 555 5.02 0.94 2.36
CA GLN A 555 6.01 -0.12 2.14
C GLN A 555 7.47 0.30 2.41
N ASN A 556 7.69 1.23 3.35
CA ASN A 556 9.05 1.62 3.77
C ASN A 556 9.40 1.01 5.11
N ILE A 557 10.56 0.37 5.20
CA ILE A 557 11.15 0.00 6.48
C ILE A 557 11.75 1.26 7.12
N ARG A 558 11.17 1.73 8.23
CA ARG A 558 11.68 2.89 8.99
C ARG A 558 12.37 2.42 10.28
N THR A 559 13.58 2.93 10.53
CA THR A 559 14.36 2.62 11.75
C THR A 559 14.55 3.85 12.62
N PHE A 560 14.29 3.73 13.92
CA PHE A 560 14.34 4.82 14.91
C PHE A 560 15.11 4.40 16.17
N LYS A 561 15.77 5.36 16.85
CA LYS A 561 16.33 5.15 18.19
C LYS A 561 15.23 5.05 19.25
N LEU A 562 15.13 3.90 19.93
CA LEU A 562 14.19 3.71 21.05
C LEU A 562 14.33 4.79 22.15
N ALA A 563 15.56 5.26 22.37
CA ALA A 563 15.88 6.26 23.38
C ALA A 563 15.08 7.57 23.22
N ASN A 564 14.96 8.09 21.98
CA ASN A 564 14.52 9.47 21.72
C ASN A 564 13.78 9.71 20.38
N GLY A 565 13.44 8.68 19.61
CA GLY A 565 12.65 8.81 18.39
C GLY A 565 13.39 9.40 17.19
N LYS A 566 14.71 9.61 17.28
CA LYS A 566 15.49 10.03 16.12
C LYS A 566 15.45 8.91 15.07
N ALA A 567 14.95 9.25 13.87
CA ALA A 567 15.08 8.41 12.69
C ALA A 567 16.56 8.20 12.31
N GLU A 568 16.90 6.97 11.93
CA GLU A 568 18.26 6.54 11.57
C GLU A 568 18.38 6.07 10.13
N GLY A 569 17.27 5.61 9.53
CA GLY A 569 17.23 5.19 8.13
C GLY A 569 15.80 4.91 7.67
N VAL A 570 15.60 5.08 6.37
CA VAL A 570 14.43 4.62 5.62
C VAL A 570 14.98 3.70 4.54
N THR A 571 14.42 2.49 4.44
CA THR A 571 14.72 1.55 3.35
C THR A 571 13.40 1.31 2.61
N PRO A 572 13.18 1.96 1.45
CA PRO A 572 11.98 1.73 0.67
C PRO A 572 12.02 0.31 0.08
N LEU A 573 10.93 -0.44 0.23
CA LEU A 573 10.72 -1.67 -0.50
C LEU A 573 10.15 -1.32 -1.88
N GLN A 574 10.40 -2.16 -2.88
CA GLN A 574 9.82 -1.97 -4.21
C GLN A 574 8.33 -2.31 -4.19
N GLY A 575 7.51 -1.36 -3.76
CA GLY A 575 6.06 -1.45 -3.69
C GLY A 575 5.37 -1.37 -5.05
N ASP A 576 4.23 -0.69 -5.09
CA ASP A 576 3.46 -0.51 -6.33
C ASP A 576 4.15 0.53 -7.22
N ILE A 577 4.77 0.06 -8.30
CA ILE A 577 5.40 0.90 -9.33
C ILE A 577 4.35 1.41 -10.30
N SER A 578 4.10 2.70 -10.32
CA SER A 578 3.05 3.35 -11.13
C SER A 578 3.58 4.34 -12.16
N HIS A 579 4.82 4.82 -11.98
CA HIS A 579 5.44 5.85 -12.80
C HIS A 579 6.77 5.36 -13.36
N ALA A 580 7.02 5.65 -14.63
CA ALA A 580 8.27 5.34 -15.31
C ALA A 580 8.62 6.39 -16.36
N GLN A 581 9.91 6.60 -16.57
CA GLN A 581 10.49 7.44 -17.60
C GLN A 581 11.78 6.77 -18.11
N SER A 582 12.28 7.11 -19.30
CA SER A 582 13.51 6.49 -19.83
C SER A 582 14.53 7.49 -20.37
N ALA A 583 15.82 7.21 -20.16
CA ALA A 583 16.92 7.99 -20.71
C ALA A 583 18.24 7.19 -20.74
N ASP A 584 19.18 7.54 -21.62
CA ASP A 584 20.54 6.99 -21.62
C ASP A 584 21.36 7.50 -20.41
N LEU A 585 21.20 6.84 -19.25
CA LEU A 585 21.90 7.19 -18.01
C LEU A 585 23.34 6.66 -18.05
N ASP A 586 23.51 5.44 -18.58
CA ASP A 586 24.75 4.66 -18.60
C ASP A 586 25.74 5.07 -19.72
N LYS A 587 25.27 5.74 -20.78
CA LYS A 587 26.03 6.15 -21.97
C LYS A 587 26.52 4.99 -22.86
N ASP A 588 25.73 3.92 -22.95
CA ASP A 588 25.89 2.89 -24.00
C ASP A 588 25.08 3.16 -25.29
N GLY A 589 24.25 4.22 -25.29
CA GLY A 589 23.46 4.68 -26.43
C GLY A 589 22.06 4.09 -26.53
N LYS A 590 21.53 3.48 -25.47
CA LYS A 590 20.14 3.00 -25.34
C LYS A 590 19.50 3.61 -24.10
N ASN A 591 18.18 3.56 -23.99
CA ASN A 591 17.50 4.13 -22.83
C ASN A 591 17.45 3.14 -21.66
N ASP A 592 17.88 3.59 -20.49
CA ASP A 592 17.64 2.94 -19.20
C ASP A 592 16.26 3.35 -18.67
N LEU A 593 15.61 2.49 -17.87
CA LEU A 593 14.28 2.74 -17.32
C LEU A 593 14.36 3.19 -15.86
N ILE A 594 13.84 4.39 -15.57
CA ILE A 594 13.69 4.97 -14.23
C ILE A 594 12.27 4.72 -13.75
N VAL A 595 12.10 4.17 -12.54
CA VAL A 595 10.78 3.76 -12.02
C VAL A 595 10.56 4.11 -10.55
N GLY A 596 9.29 4.37 -10.21
CA GLY A 596 8.84 4.67 -8.84
C GLY A 596 7.33 4.50 -8.65
N GLY A 597 6.87 4.73 -7.42
CA GLY A 597 5.45 4.74 -7.07
C GLY A 597 5.24 4.85 -5.56
N SER A 598 4.45 3.95 -4.97
CA SER A 598 3.85 4.11 -3.62
C SER A 598 4.80 4.19 -2.41
N SER A 599 6.12 4.05 -2.61
CA SER A 599 7.14 4.10 -1.54
C SER A 599 8.13 5.25 -1.76
N ASN A 600 8.95 5.55 -0.75
CA ASN A 600 10.06 6.51 -0.82
C ASN A 600 11.21 6.08 -1.77
N GLY A 601 11.01 5.11 -2.66
CA GLY A 601 12.04 4.52 -3.52
C GLY A 601 11.95 4.97 -4.98
N LEU A 602 13.12 5.17 -5.57
CA LEU A 602 13.31 5.37 -7.01
C LEU A 602 14.42 4.43 -7.47
N TRP A 603 14.23 3.73 -8.59
CA TRP A 603 15.15 2.73 -9.11
C TRP A 603 15.45 2.99 -10.58
N ALA A 604 16.69 2.73 -11.01
CA ALA A 604 17.05 2.71 -12.42
C ALA A 604 17.51 1.31 -12.84
N TYR A 605 16.99 0.83 -13.97
CA TYR A 605 17.29 -0.47 -14.55
C TYR A 605 17.84 -0.33 -15.97
N SER A 606 18.86 -1.12 -16.31
CA SER A 606 19.41 -1.11 -17.66
C SER A 606 18.36 -1.57 -18.66
N GLY A 607 18.06 -0.76 -19.67
CA GLY A 607 17.05 -1.07 -20.71
C GLY A 607 17.26 -2.45 -21.34
N PRO A 608 18.44 -2.74 -21.91
CA PRO A 608 18.76 -4.04 -22.49
C PRO A 608 18.63 -5.22 -21.52
N SER A 609 18.82 -4.99 -20.21
CA SER A 609 18.61 -6.02 -19.20
C SER A 609 17.14 -6.35 -18.96
N LEU A 610 16.22 -5.41 -19.25
CA LEU A 610 14.78 -5.63 -19.20
C LEU A 610 14.25 -6.35 -20.45
N VAL A 611 14.90 -6.16 -21.62
CA VAL A 611 14.47 -6.74 -22.90
C VAL A 611 15.15 -8.08 -23.23
N HIS A 612 16.43 -8.23 -22.91
CA HIS A 612 17.24 -9.42 -23.24
C HIS A 612 17.79 -10.17 -22.01
N GLY A 613 17.75 -9.53 -20.83
CA GLY A 613 18.32 -10.10 -19.61
C GLY A 613 17.47 -11.23 -19.03
N SER A 614 18.13 -12.28 -18.55
CA SER A 614 17.46 -13.31 -17.71
C SER A 614 17.09 -12.80 -16.31
N LYS A 615 17.59 -11.62 -15.93
CA LYS A 615 17.27 -10.83 -14.74
C LYS A 615 17.53 -9.35 -15.04
N PRO A 616 16.67 -8.40 -14.61
CA PRO A 616 16.96 -6.97 -14.70
C PRO A 616 18.21 -6.58 -13.90
N GLU A 617 19.08 -5.77 -14.51
CA GLU A 617 20.25 -5.17 -13.88
C GLU A 617 19.88 -3.78 -13.35
N LYS A 618 19.93 -3.64 -12.02
CA LYS A 618 19.70 -2.36 -11.34
C LYS A 618 20.98 -1.53 -11.32
N LEU A 619 20.95 -0.39 -12.02
CA LEU A 619 22.06 0.55 -12.10
C LEU A 619 22.30 1.28 -10.76
N TRP A 620 21.22 1.75 -10.14
CA TRP A 620 21.23 2.38 -8.82
C TRP A 620 19.82 2.40 -8.19
N GLN A 621 19.75 2.83 -6.93
CA GLN A 621 18.50 3.18 -6.24
C GLN A 621 18.71 4.44 -5.38
N ALA A 622 17.69 5.27 -5.28
CA ALA A 622 17.65 6.45 -4.42
C ALA A 622 16.57 6.31 -3.33
N THR A 623 16.61 7.19 -2.33
CA THR A 623 15.57 7.30 -1.31
C THR A 623 15.14 8.75 -1.18
N LEU A 624 13.84 8.97 -1.32
CA LEU A 624 13.17 10.25 -1.50
C LEU A 624 12.40 10.65 -0.22
N PRO A 625 11.93 11.91 -0.08
CA PRO A 625 11.20 12.33 1.12
C PRO A 625 9.80 11.71 1.27
N GLY A 626 9.13 11.37 0.17
CA GLY A 626 7.85 10.65 0.15
C GLY A 626 7.66 9.78 -1.09
N ALA A 627 6.43 9.34 -1.34
CA ALA A 627 6.06 8.52 -2.51
C ALA A 627 6.31 9.26 -3.84
N VAL A 628 6.67 8.51 -4.88
CA VAL A 628 6.88 9.04 -6.24
C VAL A 628 5.54 9.17 -6.94
N HIS A 629 5.27 10.35 -7.50
CA HIS A 629 4.06 10.62 -8.27
C HIS A 629 4.32 11.08 -9.71
N ASP A 630 5.55 11.48 -10.02
CA ASP A 630 5.94 11.97 -11.35
C ASP A 630 7.45 11.82 -11.54
N ILE A 631 7.90 11.59 -12.77
CA ILE A 631 9.31 11.37 -13.12
C ILE A 631 9.59 12.03 -14.48
N GLU A 632 10.34 13.13 -14.46
CA GLU A 632 10.83 13.81 -15.66
C GLU A 632 12.33 13.64 -15.84
N THR A 633 12.80 13.78 -17.09
CA THR A 633 14.23 13.68 -17.44
C THR A 633 14.64 14.79 -18.40
N GLY A 634 15.72 15.51 -18.08
CA GLY A 634 16.22 16.61 -18.90
C GLY A 634 17.56 17.15 -18.42
N ASP A 635 18.23 17.95 -19.25
CA ASP A 635 19.49 18.60 -18.88
C ASP A 635 19.19 19.89 -18.09
N VAL A 636 19.31 19.80 -16.76
CA VAL A 636 18.99 20.89 -15.82
C VAL A 636 20.24 21.63 -15.30
N ASN A 637 21.41 21.40 -15.91
CA ASN A 637 22.68 22.05 -15.49
C ASN A 637 23.71 22.29 -16.62
N GLY A 638 23.38 22.00 -17.88
CA GLY A 638 24.16 22.35 -19.06
C GLY A 638 25.34 21.42 -19.38
N ASP A 639 25.49 20.25 -18.76
CA ASP A 639 26.62 19.32 -19.02
C ASP A 639 26.42 18.35 -20.21
N GLY A 640 25.23 18.34 -20.83
CA GLY A 640 24.90 17.44 -21.95
C GLY A 640 24.45 16.05 -21.49
N ARG A 641 23.71 15.98 -20.38
CA ARG A 641 23.16 14.75 -19.80
C ARG A 641 21.75 14.96 -19.24
N PRO A 642 20.94 13.89 -19.19
CA PRO A 642 19.71 13.91 -18.40
C PRO A 642 20.01 13.77 -16.91
N GLU A 643 19.62 14.78 -16.15
CA GLU A 643 19.20 14.65 -14.77
C GLU A 643 17.77 14.09 -14.69
N ILE A 644 17.35 13.69 -13.50
CA ILE A 644 16.00 13.18 -13.22
C ILE A 644 15.35 14.12 -12.21
N VAL A 645 14.13 14.55 -12.47
CA VAL A 645 13.34 15.43 -11.59
C VAL A 645 12.08 14.68 -11.17
N VAL A 646 11.82 14.62 -9.87
CA VAL A 646 10.80 13.71 -9.29
C VAL A 646 9.88 14.45 -8.34
N ALA A 647 8.57 14.37 -8.57
CA ALA A 647 7.57 14.79 -7.60
C ALA A 647 7.44 13.71 -6.50
N ALA A 648 7.85 14.06 -5.28
CA ALA A 648 8.07 13.12 -4.18
C ALA A 648 7.23 13.44 -2.92
N ASP A 649 5.91 13.56 -3.10
CA ASP A 649 4.86 13.73 -2.08
C ASP A 649 4.86 15.11 -1.37
N THR A 650 6.02 15.55 -0.87
CA THR A 650 6.20 16.79 -0.08
C THR A 650 7.29 17.71 -0.61
N ALA A 651 7.98 17.30 -1.69
CA ALA A 651 9.08 18.04 -2.29
C ALA A 651 9.30 17.58 -3.75
N THR A 652 9.93 18.44 -4.55
CA THR A 652 10.51 18.03 -5.84
C THR A 652 11.99 17.74 -5.64
N VAL A 653 12.47 16.59 -6.12
CA VAL A 653 13.87 16.16 -5.95
C VAL A 653 14.56 16.09 -7.30
N VAL A 654 15.74 16.70 -7.41
CA VAL A 654 16.60 16.61 -8.61
C VAL A 654 17.73 15.62 -8.31
N LEU A 655 17.94 14.64 -9.18
CA LEU A 655 18.93 13.58 -9.03
C LEU A 655 19.82 13.46 -10.26
N ASN A 656 21.12 13.25 -10.03
CA ASN A 656 22.05 12.97 -11.11
C ASN A 656 21.77 11.63 -11.78
N GLY A 657 21.44 11.64 -13.07
CA GLY A 657 20.93 10.49 -13.80
C GLY A 657 21.83 9.25 -13.72
N ARG A 658 23.15 9.41 -13.80
CA ARG A 658 24.09 8.27 -13.74
C ARG A 658 24.19 7.62 -12.36
N THR A 659 23.85 8.31 -11.27
CA THR A 659 24.22 7.87 -9.92
C THR A 659 23.10 7.85 -8.89
N GLY A 660 21.90 8.33 -9.22
CA GLY A 660 20.78 8.41 -8.27
C GLY A 660 21.04 9.32 -7.07
N LYS A 661 22.03 10.22 -7.16
CA LYS A 661 22.39 11.15 -6.09
C LYS A 661 21.57 12.42 -6.20
N THR A 662 20.88 12.77 -5.14
CA THR A 662 20.25 14.08 -4.97
C THR A 662 21.26 15.20 -5.21
N LEU A 663 20.95 16.08 -6.17
CA LEU A 663 21.62 17.34 -6.42
C LEU A 663 20.90 18.46 -5.66
N ALA A 664 19.58 18.49 -5.74
CA ALA A 664 18.72 19.49 -5.10
C ALA A 664 17.45 18.86 -4.50
N THR A 665 16.83 19.57 -3.55
CA THR A 665 15.52 19.22 -3.00
C THR A 665 14.75 20.51 -2.73
N ILE A 666 13.66 20.68 -3.47
CA ILE A 666 12.76 21.83 -3.43
C ILE A 666 11.63 21.46 -2.47
N ASP A 667 11.64 22.05 -1.27
CA ASP A 667 10.61 21.82 -0.25
C ASP A 667 9.25 22.37 -0.71
N GLY A 668 8.20 21.55 -0.66
CA GLY A 668 6.85 21.93 -1.10
C GLY A 668 6.10 22.85 -0.14
N GLY A 669 6.72 23.37 0.93
CA GLY A 669 6.10 24.26 1.90
C GLY A 669 5.01 23.61 2.75
N GLY A 670 4.90 22.27 2.73
CA GLY A 670 3.80 21.51 3.30
C GLY A 670 2.61 21.27 2.37
N GLN A 671 2.71 21.65 1.09
CA GLN A 671 1.75 21.27 0.05
C GLN A 671 2.01 19.85 -0.46
N TYR A 672 0.98 19.25 -1.08
CA TYR A 672 1.13 17.99 -1.82
C TYR A 672 1.79 18.25 -3.18
N VAL A 673 2.99 17.68 -3.39
CA VAL A 673 3.74 17.82 -4.64
C VAL A 673 3.44 16.62 -5.53
N ARG A 674 2.50 16.81 -6.47
CA ARG A 674 1.99 15.74 -7.35
C ARG A 674 2.76 15.61 -8.68
N THR A 675 3.18 16.72 -9.28
CA THR A 675 3.83 16.75 -10.61
C THR A 675 4.98 17.75 -10.65
N ALA A 676 5.84 17.61 -11.65
CA ALA A 676 6.83 18.60 -12.03
C ALA A 676 6.95 18.64 -13.57
N THR A 677 7.14 19.81 -14.17
CA THR A 677 7.26 19.94 -15.63
C THR A 677 8.57 20.62 -16.00
N LEU A 678 9.32 20.02 -16.92
CA LEU A 678 10.58 20.60 -17.40
C LEU A 678 10.37 21.47 -18.64
N ALA A 679 11.01 22.64 -18.66
CA ALA A 679 11.12 23.48 -19.85
C ALA A 679 12.26 24.51 -19.71
N ASP A 680 12.87 24.91 -20.81
CA ASP A 680 13.70 26.12 -20.88
C ASP A 680 12.79 27.36 -20.74
N LEU A 681 12.72 27.97 -19.55
CA LEU A 681 11.87 29.15 -19.30
C LEU A 681 12.63 30.45 -19.50
N ASP A 682 13.92 30.46 -19.18
CA ASP A 682 14.80 31.61 -19.35
C ASP A 682 15.20 31.81 -20.81
N GLY A 683 15.62 30.76 -21.52
CA GLY A 683 16.22 30.83 -22.85
C GLY A 683 17.75 30.81 -22.83
N ASP A 684 18.36 30.15 -21.82
CA ASP A 684 19.81 29.92 -21.76
C ASP A 684 20.22 28.53 -22.29
N GLY A 685 19.28 27.59 -22.34
CA GLY A 685 19.43 26.23 -22.87
C GLY A 685 19.41 25.12 -21.81
N GLU A 686 19.37 25.47 -20.52
CA GLU A 686 19.15 24.51 -19.43
C GLU A 686 17.63 24.30 -19.24
N GLN A 687 17.22 23.19 -18.59
CA GLN A 687 15.81 22.94 -18.27
C GLN A 687 15.47 23.41 -16.85
N ASP A 688 14.54 24.35 -16.76
CA ASP A 688 13.93 24.80 -15.50
C ASP A 688 12.78 23.85 -15.08
N ILE A 689 12.41 23.93 -13.81
CA ILE A 689 11.42 23.09 -13.14
C ILE A 689 10.20 23.91 -12.75
N LEU A 690 9.04 23.59 -13.31
CA LEU A 690 7.73 24.07 -12.86
C LEU A 690 7.13 23.11 -11.82
N VAL A 691 6.52 23.66 -10.76
CA VAL A 691 5.82 22.89 -9.72
C VAL A 691 4.46 23.53 -9.41
N PRO A 692 3.33 22.86 -9.71
CA PRO A 692 1.98 23.33 -9.37
C PRO A 692 1.56 22.89 -7.96
N THR A 693 1.13 23.84 -7.13
CA THR A 693 0.52 23.64 -5.79
C THR A 693 -0.65 24.61 -5.61
N ASP A 694 -0.77 25.26 -4.44
CA ASP A 694 -1.57 26.47 -4.21
C ASP A 694 -1.09 27.70 -5.01
N ALA A 695 0.12 27.64 -5.56
CA ALA A 695 0.68 28.57 -6.54
C ALA A 695 1.42 27.80 -7.64
N LEU A 696 1.72 28.46 -8.76
CA LEU A 696 2.66 27.90 -9.75
C LEU A 696 4.06 28.46 -9.48
N HIS A 697 4.96 27.58 -9.08
CA HIS A 697 6.36 27.90 -8.79
C HIS A 697 7.28 27.51 -9.95
N ALA A 698 8.38 28.26 -10.11
CA ALA A 698 9.44 27.94 -11.06
C ALA A 698 10.81 27.98 -10.36
N TYR A 699 11.66 26.99 -10.63
CA TYR A 699 13.01 26.84 -10.08
C TYR A 699 14.02 26.45 -11.17
N TYR A 700 15.27 26.88 -11.03
CA TYR A 700 16.38 26.30 -11.79
C TYR A 700 16.69 24.87 -11.30
N GLY A 701 17.47 24.11 -12.07
CA GLY A 701 17.85 22.72 -11.75
C GLY A 701 18.61 22.49 -10.45
N ASP A 702 19.25 23.50 -9.87
CA ASP A 702 19.87 23.44 -8.54
C ASP A 702 18.88 23.69 -7.38
N GLY A 703 17.60 23.97 -7.70
CA GLY A 703 16.52 24.25 -6.77
C GLY A 703 16.37 25.72 -6.35
N HIS A 704 17.12 26.68 -6.91
CA HIS A 704 16.89 28.10 -6.61
C HIS A 704 15.71 28.67 -7.40
N ALA A 705 14.87 29.48 -6.75
CA ALA A 705 13.61 29.94 -7.32
C ALA A 705 13.79 31.05 -8.38
N LEU A 706 13.19 30.83 -9.56
CA LEU A 706 13.05 31.83 -10.63
C LEU A 706 11.96 32.86 -10.29
N TRP A 707 10.74 32.36 -10.08
CA TRP A 707 9.54 33.16 -9.82
C TRP A 707 8.43 32.31 -9.20
N THR A 708 7.35 32.96 -8.81
CA THR A 708 6.11 32.31 -8.37
C THR A 708 4.94 33.12 -8.85
N TYR A 709 3.94 32.45 -9.45
CA TYR A 709 2.66 33.03 -9.81
C TYR A 709 1.59 32.53 -8.85
N SER A 710 1.01 33.45 -8.08
CA SER A 710 -0.19 33.21 -7.28
C SER A 710 -1.41 33.79 -7.99
N ALA A 711 -2.56 33.12 -7.86
CA ALA A 711 -3.83 33.65 -8.32
C ALA A 711 -4.19 35.02 -7.68
N PRO A 712 -5.10 35.81 -8.28
CA PRO A 712 -5.63 37.03 -7.67
C PRO A 712 -6.17 36.78 -6.26
N LYS A 713 -6.00 37.75 -5.34
CA LYS A 713 -6.33 37.58 -3.91
C LYS A 713 -7.82 37.35 -3.64
N ASP A 714 -8.66 37.75 -4.58
CA ASP A 714 -10.10 37.56 -4.63
C ASP A 714 -10.52 36.16 -5.14
N ALA A 715 -9.59 35.35 -5.66
CA ALA A 715 -9.81 33.92 -5.95
C ALA A 715 -9.86 33.04 -4.68
N GLY A 716 -9.36 33.54 -3.55
CA GLY A 716 -9.29 32.79 -2.29
C GLY A 716 -8.13 31.79 -2.26
N ALA A 717 -8.35 30.64 -1.62
CA ALA A 717 -7.44 29.50 -1.71
C ALA A 717 -7.72 28.74 -3.01
N VAL A 718 -6.69 28.48 -3.80
CA VAL A 718 -6.76 27.79 -5.09
C VAL A 718 -5.80 26.61 -5.12
N GLN A 719 -5.92 25.78 -6.15
CA GLN A 719 -5.03 24.68 -6.50
C GLN A 719 -4.84 24.70 -8.02
N PHE A 720 -3.59 24.52 -8.47
CA PHE A 720 -3.21 24.54 -9.88
C PHE A 720 -3.29 23.13 -10.51
N ALA A 721 -3.61 23.08 -11.80
CA ALA A 721 -3.43 21.89 -12.63
C ALA A 721 -1.98 21.76 -13.13
N ASP A 722 -1.67 20.62 -13.74
CA ASP A 722 -0.42 20.43 -14.47
C ASP A 722 -0.23 21.52 -15.53
N PRO A 723 0.91 22.24 -15.56
CA PRO A 723 1.17 23.28 -16.55
C PRO A 723 1.64 22.68 -17.88
N SER A 724 1.62 23.48 -18.95
CA SER A 724 2.19 23.12 -20.25
C SER A 724 2.92 24.32 -20.86
N VAL A 725 3.96 24.08 -21.67
CA VAL A 725 4.87 25.15 -22.14
C VAL A 725 5.02 25.13 -23.66
N ASN A 726 4.75 26.27 -24.31
CA ASN A 726 4.97 26.48 -25.75
C ASN A 726 5.11 27.99 -26.04
N ASP A 727 5.84 28.37 -27.09
CA ASP A 727 6.02 29.77 -27.55
C ASP A 727 6.42 30.75 -26.41
N GLY A 728 7.44 30.40 -25.60
CA GLY A 728 7.95 31.25 -24.52
C GLY A 728 6.92 31.62 -23.43
N ARG A 729 5.88 30.78 -23.28
CA ARG A 729 4.79 30.93 -22.31
C ARG A 729 4.56 29.64 -21.55
N VAL A 730 4.23 29.79 -20.26
CA VAL A 730 3.69 28.71 -19.43
C VAL A 730 2.19 28.88 -19.36
N TYR A 731 1.46 27.88 -19.81
CA TYR A 731 0.01 27.79 -19.73
C TYR A 731 -0.36 26.99 -18.49
N ALA A 732 -1.29 27.51 -17.69
CA ALA A 732 -1.78 26.83 -16.50
C ALA A 732 -3.25 27.18 -16.27
N SER A 733 -3.92 26.36 -15.47
CA SER A 733 -5.25 26.65 -14.92
C SER A 733 -5.24 26.45 -13.42
N TYR A 734 -6.12 27.17 -12.72
CA TYR A 734 -6.36 26.97 -11.29
C TYR A 734 -7.86 26.96 -11.00
N ALA A 735 -8.24 26.27 -9.92
CA ALA A 735 -9.58 26.28 -9.36
C ALA A 735 -9.52 26.49 -7.84
N SER A 736 -10.62 26.92 -7.21
CA SER A 736 -10.71 26.99 -5.75
C SER A 736 -10.39 25.63 -5.08
N ALA A 737 -9.69 25.66 -3.95
CA ALA A 737 -9.54 24.45 -3.13
C ALA A 737 -10.93 23.93 -2.72
N GLY A 738 -11.19 22.63 -2.91
CA GLY A 738 -12.51 22.03 -2.68
C GLY A 738 -13.61 22.36 -3.71
N ALA A 739 -13.26 22.91 -4.89
CA ALA A 739 -14.19 23.46 -5.89
C ALA A 739 -15.45 22.62 -6.19
N VAL A 740 -15.35 21.30 -6.30
CA VAL A 740 -16.47 20.37 -6.59
C VAL A 740 -17.62 20.50 -5.58
N GLY A 741 -17.31 20.88 -4.33
CA GLY A 741 -18.28 21.09 -3.24
C GLY A 741 -18.70 22.54 -3.00
N LEU A 742 -18.36 23.49 -3.88
CA LEU A 742 -18.71 24.91 -3.73
C LEU A 742 -19.87 25.31 -4.66
N ASP A 743 -20.79 26.15 -4.18
CA ASP A 743 -21.89 26.72 -4.99
C ASP A 743 -21.39 27.71 -6.07
N SER A 744 -20.19 28.26 -5.90
CA SER A 744 -19.58 29.27 -6.79
C SER A 744 -18.05 29.22 -6.70
N PRO A 745 -17.40 28.17 -7.22
CA PRO A 745 -15.94 28.08 -7.24
C PRO A 745 -15.37 29.10 -8.24
N VAL A 746 -14.15 29.56 -7.97
CA VAL A 746 -13.35 30.32 -8.95
C VAL A 746 -12.60 29.34 -9.83
N THR A 747 -12.59 29.59 -11.14
CA THR A 747 -11.76 28.88 -12.14
C THR A 747 -11.19 29.89 -13.13
N ASP A 748 -9.93 29.72 -13.52
CA ASP A 748 -9.27 30.60 -14.49
C ASP A 748 -8.21 29.85 -15.30
N ALA A 749 -7.99 30.28 -16.55
CA ALA A 749 -6.87 29.88 -17.38
C ALA A 749 -5.95 31.07 -17.58
N VAL A 750 -4.65 30.83 -17.41
CA VAL A 750 -3.62 31.87 -17.50
C VAL A 750 -2.50 31.43 -18.45
N ALA A 751 -1.99 32.39 -19.22
CA ALA A 751 -0.69 32.26 -19.89
C ALA A 751 0.30 33.23 -19.25
N LEU A 752 1.37 32.69 -18.67
CA LEU A 752 2.48 33.44 -18.09
C LEU A 752 3.59 33.60 -19.13
N ASN A 753 4.37 34.67 -19.04
CA ASN A 753 5.66 34.74 -19.73
C ASN A 753 6.68 33.85 -19.02
N ALA A 754 7.22 32.85 -19.72
CA ALA A 754 8.09 31.82 -19.13
C ALA A 754 9.21 32.39 -18.25
N ARG A 755 10.07 33.27 -18.77
CA ARG A 755 11.16 33.91 -18.02
C ARG A 755 10.76 34.68 -16.75
N THR A 756 9.50 35.13 -16.60
CA THR A 756 9.15 36.12 -15.56
C THR A 756 7.91 35.82 -14.72
N GLY A 757 7.18 34.74 -14.97
CA GLY A 757 5.94 34.39 -14.24
C GLY A 757 4.81 35.42 -14.38
N LYS A 758 4.93 36.41 -15.27
CA LYS A 758 3.94 37.48 -15.43
C LYS A 758 2.86 37.08 -16.43
N ALA A 759 1.61 37.14 -16.00
CA ALA A 759 0.45 36.91 -16.86
C ALA A 759 0.48 37.82 -18.10
N ARG A 760 0.34 37.20 -19.27
CA ARG A 760 0.09 37.81 -20.58
C ARG A 760 -1.41 38.06 -20.76
N TRP A 761 -2.20 37.05 -20.38
CA TRP A 761 -3.66 37.08 -20.27
C TRP A 761 -4.09 36.13 -19.15
N SER A 762 -5.28 36.38 -18.59
CA SER A 762 -6.05 35.45 -17.75
C SER A 762 -7.49 35.52 -18.25
N ALA A 763 -8.17 34.37 -18.33
CA ALA A 763 -9.51 34.30 -18.89
C ALA A 763 -10.29 33.10 -18.31
N ALA A 764 -11.19 33.38 -17.38
CA ALA A 764 -12.13 32.40 -16.85
C ALA A 764 -12.88 31.62 -17.97
N PRO A 765 -13.04 30.29 -17.82
CA PRO A 765 -13.86 29.47 -18.70
C PRO A 765 -15.35 29.84 -18.67
N LYS A 766 -16.10 29.38 -19.68
CA LYS A 766 -17.56 29.58 -19.74
C LYS A 766 -18.26 28.25 -19.83
N ALA A 767 -19.19 28.01 -18.90
CA ALA A 767 -20.06 26.85 -18.96
C ALA A 767 -20.89 26.84 -20.27
N PRO A 768 -21.08 25.69 -20.93
CA PRO A 768 -21.97 25.53 -22.06
C PRO A 768 -23.40 26.00 -21.75
N HIS A 769 -24.14 26.40 -22.79
CA HIS A 769 -25.47 27.03 -22.67
C HIS A 769 -26.56 26.16 -22.01
N ASP A 770 -26.30 24.85 -21.96
CA ASP A 770 -27.13 23.76 -21.50
C ASP A 770 -26.66 23.19 -20.14
N ALA A 771 -25.54 23.68 -19.62
CA ALA A 771 -25.04 23.32 -18.31
C ALA A 771 -25.94 23.83 -17.17
N VAL A 772 -26.01 23.05 -16.10
CA VAL A 772 -26.76 23.35 -14.88
C VAL A 772 -25.85 24.11 -13.91
N GLY A 773 -25.71 25.41 -14.14
CA GLY A 773 -24.93 26.31 -13.30
C GLY A 773 -23.62 26.77 -13.95
N GLY A 774 -22.57 26.88 -13.14
CA GLY A 774 -21.25 27.33 -13.57
C GLY A 774 -20.28 26.18 -13.90
N ILE A 775 -19.03 26.54 -14.16
CA ILE A 775 -17.91 25.60 -14.14
C ILE A 775 -17.72 25.11 -12.69
N ARG A 776 -17.65 23.80 -12.48
CA ARG A 776 -17.50 23.18 -11.14
C ARG A 776 -16.04 23.05 -10.70
N THR A 777 -15.13 22.74 -11.62
CA THR A 777 -13.69 22.60 -11.37
C THR A 777 -12.93 22.52 -12.70
N LEU A 778 -11.61 22.43 -12.63
CA LEU A 778 -10.73 21.91 -13.69
C LEU A 778 -10.47 20.40 -13.51
N THR A 779 -9.97 19.74 -14.55
CA THR A 779 -9.27 18.45 -14.43
C THR A 779 -7.79 18.69 -14.12
N PRO A 780 -7.22 18.17 -13.01
CA PRO A 780 -5.86 18.53 -12.62
C PRO A 780 -4.77 17.78 -13.40
N ASN A 781 -4.94 16.46 -13.60
CA ASN A 781 -3.99 15.59 -14.30
C ASN A 781 -4.07 15.81 -15.82
N GLN A 782 -2.98 16.28 -16.45
CA GLN A 782 -2.87 16.61 -17.87
C GLN A 782 -4.04 17.45 -18.42
N GLY A 783 -4.58 18.34 -17.57
CA GLY A 783 -5.72 19.21 -17.91
C GLY A 783 -5.37 20.44 -18.75
N VAL A 784 -4.08 20.69 -18.99
CA VAL A 784 -3.57 21.73 -19.88
C VAL A 784 -2.57 21.11 -20.84
N PHE A 785 -2.70 21.36 -22.15
CA PHE A 785 -1.75 20.85 -23.15
C PHE A 785 -1.57 21.84 -24.31
N ALA A 786 -0.33 22.27 -24.55
CA ALA A 786 0.04 23.18 -25.63
C ALA A 786 1.07 22.53 -26.57
N SER A 787 0.83 22.59 -27.88
CA SER A 787 1.74 22.07 -28.90
C SER A 787 1.48 22.75 -30.25
N GLN A 788 2.53 22.83 -31.08
CA GLN A 788 2.45 23.40 -32.43
C GLN A 788 1.69 22.48 -33.41
N GLU A 789 1.54 21.20 -33.07
CA GLU A 789 0.77 20.20 -33.82
C GLU A 789 -0.75 20.29 -33.59
N ILE A 790 -1.21 21.08 -32.61
CA ILE A 790 -2.64 21.24 -32.33
C ILE A 790 -3.28 22.06 -33.49
N PRO A 791 -4.35 21.57 -34.14
CA PRO A 791 -4.84 22.09 -35.44
C PRO A 791 -5.57 23.45 -35.44
N TYR A 792 -5.20 24.36 -34.54
CA TYR A 792 -5.83 25.67 -34.36
C TYR A 792 -4.78 26.76 -34.05
N ALA A 793 -5.19 28.03 -34.12
CA ALA A 793 -4.40 29.19 -33.70
C ALA A 793 -2.95 29.28 -34.25
N ASP A 794 -2.75 28.86 -35.50
CA ASP A 794 -1.46 28.91 -36.22
C ASP A 794 -0.27 28.25 -35.49
N GLY A 795 -0.51 27.16 -34.74
CA GLY A 795 0.53 26.49 -33.93
C GLY A 795 0.78 27.10 -32.55
N HIS A 796 -0.01 28.11 -32.16
CA HIS A 796 -0.01 28.68 -30.80
C HIS A 796 -1.17 28.15 -29.94
N ALA A 797 -1.83 27.06 -30.35
CA ALA A 797 -2.97 26.51 -29.63
C ALA A 797 -2.58 25.84 -28.31
N VAL A 798 -3.49 25.94 -27.34
CA VAL A 798 -3.46 25.26 -26.04
C VAL A 798 -4.87 24.79 -25.70
N VAL A 799 -4.99 23.59 -25.14
CA VAL A 799 -6.26 23.01 -24.67
C VAL A 799 -6.34 23.05 -23.15
N TYR A 800 -7.52 23.34 -22.64
CA TYR A 800 -7.88 23.31 -21.22
C TYR A 800 -9.08 22.39 -20.99
N VAL A 801 -9.08 21.66 -19.86
CA VAL A 801 -10.15 20.74 -19.47
C VAL A 801 -10.82 21.20 -18.17
N TRP A 802 -12.12 21.43 -18.25
CA TRP A 802 -13.00 21.89 -17.18
C TRP A 802 -14.09 20.86 -16.89
N ASN A 803 -14.84 21.04 -15.80
CA ASN A 803 -16.00 20.20 -15.49
C ASN A 803 -17.27 21.03 -15.26
N VAL A 804 -18.40 20.52 -15.73
CA VAL A 804 -19.75 21.10 -15.53
C VAL A 804 -20.75 20.01 -15.23
N ASP A 805 -21.83 20.33 -14.54
CA ASP A 805 -23.03 19.49 -14.59
C ASP A 805 -23.83 19.84 -15.85
N ALA A 806 -24.15 18.85 -16.67
CA ALA A 806 -24.87 19.04 -17.93
C ALA A 806 -25.78 17.83 -18.25
N PRO A 807 -26.87 18.03 -19.00
CA PRO A 807 -27.80 16.96 -19.38
C PRO A 807 -27.18 16.01 -20.42
N LEU A 808 -26.85 14.79 -20.02
CA LEU A 808 -26.59 13.69 -20.97
C LEU A 808 -27.90 12.96 -21.26
N THR A 809 -28.19 12.69 -22.54
CA THR A 809 -29.36 11.91 -22.95
C THR A 809 -28.95 10.61 -23.62
N VAL A 810 -29.17 9.48 -22.95
CA VAL A 810 -28.85 8.13 -23.44
C VAL A 810 -30.15 7.36 -23.62
N ASN A 811 -30.37 6.76 -24.80
CA ASN A 811 -31.58 5.97 -25.12
C ASN A 811 -32.92 6.69 -24.82
N GLY A 812 -32.94 8.02 -24.92
CA GLY A 812 -34.12 8.85 -24.63
C GLY A 812 -34.35 9.19 -23.15
N VAL A 813 -33.45 8.78 -22.25
CA VAL A 813 -33.44 9.18 -20.84
C VAL A 813 -32.41 10.28 -20.64
N THR A 814 -32.85 11.45 -20.18
CA THR A 814 -31.97 12.58 -19.84
C THR A 814 -31.66 12.58 -18.34
N SER A 815 -30.38 12.60 -17.99
CA SER A 815 -29.87 12.74 -16.63
C SER A 815 -28.89 13.90 -16.57
N ILE A 816 -28.89 14.66 -15.48
CA ILE A 816 -27.80 15.61 -15.20
C ILE A 816 -26.62 14.80 -14.65
N ILE A 817 -25.46 14.93 -15.29
CA ILE A 817 -24.21 14.32 -14.85
C ILE A 817 -23.06 15.33 -14.96
N THR A 818 -22.01 15.14 -14.18
CA THR A 818 -20.78 15.94 -14.33
C THR A 818 -19.97 15.43 -15.53
N GLN A 819 -19.81 16.28 -16.54
CA GLN A 819 -19.09 16.02 -17.80
C GLN A 819 -17.81 16.87 -17.87
N ASN A 820 -16.87 16.54 -18.77
CA ASN A 820 -15.73 17.42 -19.04
C ASN A 820 -16.09 18.37 -20.20
N VAL A 821 -15.69 19.64 -20.08
CA VAL A 821 -15.75 20.66 -21.14
C VAL A 821 -14.34 20.99 -21.56
N PHE A 822 -14.06 20.83 -22.83
CA PHE A 822 -12.76 21.11 -23.42
C PHE A 822 -12.81 22.44 -24.16
N GLU A 823 -11.79 23.27 -24.00
CA GLU A 823 -11.62 24.55 -24.71
C GLU A 823 -10.24 24.59 -25.38
N ILE A 824 -10.19 24.74 -26.70
CA ILE A 824 -8.94 25.12 -27.40
C ILE A 824 -8.90 26.64 -27.46
N ARG A 825 -7.77 27.23 -27.06
CA ARG A 825 -7.54 28.67 -27.04
C ARG A 825 -6.30 29.05 -27.85
N ASP A 826 -6.32 30.23 -28.45
CA ASP A 826 -5.11 30.86 -28.99
C ASP A 826 -4.24 31.34 -27.82
N GLY A 827 -3.09 30.68 -27.61
CA GLY A 827 -2.16 30.98 -26.53
C GLY A 827 -1.57 32.40 -26.56
N ARG A 828 -1.71 33.12 -27.67
CA ARG A 828 -1.31 34.54 -27.81
C ARG A 828 -2.34 35.48 -27.19
N THR A 829 -3.64 35.15 -27.23
CA THR A 829 -4.75 36.06 -26.87
C THR A 829 -5.65 35.56 -25.73
N GLY A 830 -5.71 34.25 -25.49
CA GLY A 830 -6.66 33.60 -24.58
C GLY A 830 -8.06 33.36 -25.18
N GLU A 831 -8.28 33.71 -26.46
CA GLU A 831 -9.56 33.55 -27.15
C GLU A 831 -9.84 32.07 -27.46
N VAL A 832 -11.07 31.61 -27.15
CA VAL A 832 -11.52 30.24 -27.43
C VAL A 832 -11.82 30.10 -28.92
N VAL A 833 -11.16 29.14 -29.57
CA VAL A 833 -11.24 28.85 -31.01
C VAL A 833 -11.96 27.54 -31.34
N HIS A 834 -12.08 26.63 -30.37
CA HIS A 834 -12.87 25.39 -30.48
C HIS A 834 -13.32 24.91 -29.09
N THR A 835 -14.42 24.18 -28.99
CA THR A 835 -14.90 23.58 -27.72
C THR A 835 -15.79 22.37 -27.95
N TRP A 836 -15.68 21.36 -27.09
CA TRP A 836 -16.56 20.19 -27.06
C TRP A 836 -16.83 19.74 -25.61
N VAL A 837 -17.81 18.85 -25.46
CA VAL A 837 -18.12 18.17 -24.19
C VAL A 837 -17.84 16.67 -24.37
N SER A 838 -17.22 16.04 -23.38
CA SER A 838 -16.79 14.63 -23.45
C SER A 838 -16.75 13.98 -22.06
N GLY A 839 -17.07 12.68 -22.02
CA GLY A 839 -16.88 11.82 -20.85
C GLY A 839 -17.61 12.27 -19.58
N GLY A 840 -17.06 11.89 -18.43
CA GLY A 840 -17.52 12.24 -17.09
C GLY A 840 -16.41 12.82 -16.22
N LEU A 841 -16.75 13.25 -15.01
CA LEU A 841 -15.75 13.70 -14.03
C LEU A 841 -14.59 12.70 -13.88
N TRP A 842 -13.36 13.20 -14.00
CA TRP A 842 -12.11 12.42 -13.96
C TRP A 842 -11.92 11.35 -15.04
N THR A 843 -12.63 11.40 -16.18
CA THR A 843 -12.43 10.44 -17.30
C THR A 843 -11.43 10.90 -18.36
N HIS A 844 -10.94 12.14 -18.32
CA HIS A 844 -9.75 12.52 -19.09
C HIS A 844 -8.50 11.90 -18.45
N ASN A 845 -7.55 11.43 -19.25
CA ASN A 845 -6.30 10.84 -18.75
C ASN A 845 -5.05 11.32 -19.49
N SER A 846 -5.09 11.50 -20.82
CA SER A 846 -3.93 12.00 -21.58
C SER A 846 -4.27 12.85 -22.81
N PHE A 847 -3.31 13.70 -23.20
CA PHE A 847 -3.27 14.36 -24.50
C PHE A 847 -1.97 14.03 -25.24
N PHE A 848 -2.04 13.96 -26.56
CA PHE A 848 -0.87 13.90 -27.44
C PHE A 848 -1.22 14.50 -28.81
N ALA A 849 -0.25 15.10 -29.51
CA ALA A 849 -0.48 15.71 -30.82
C ALA A 849 0.62 15.34 -31.82
N LYS A 850 0.22 15.09 -33.07
CA LYS A 850 1.10 14.65 -34.17
C LYS A 850 0.42 14.87 -35.52
N ASP A 851 1.20 15.13 -36.55
CA ASP A 851 0.77 15.20 -37.96
C ASP A 851 -0.37 16.21 -38.20
N GLY A 852 -0.35 17.33 -37.46
CA GLY A 852 -1.40 18.36 -37.51
C GLY A 852 -2.74 17.92 -36.90
N ALA A 853 -2.73 16.98 -35.95
CA ALA A 853 -3.91 16.54 -35.19
C ALA A 853 -3.62 16.47 -33.69
N LEU A 854 -4.65 16.72 -32.87
CA LEU A 854 -4.63 16.54 -31.42
C LEU A 854 -5.49 15.33 -31.05
N TYR A 855 -5.04 14.55 -30.08
CA TYR A 855 -5.67 13.33 -29.62
C TYR A 855 -5.98 13.38 -28.12
N GLU A 856 -7.16 12.89 -27.73
CA GLU A 856 -7.63 12.73 -26.34
C GLU A 856 -7.61 11.24 -25.98
N GLY A 857 -6.91 10.88 -24.90
CA GLY A 857 -6.99 9.57 -24.26
C GLY A 857 -8.00 9.62 -23.11
N GLY A 858 -9.22 9.14 -23.35
CA GLY A 858 -10.32 9.14 -22.38
C GLY A 858 -10.34 7.92 -21.46
N VAL A 859 -11.52 7.60 -20.94
CA VAL A 859 -11.84 6.27 -20.39
C VAL A 859 -12.66 5.51 -21.42
N ALA A 860 -12.18 4.35 -21.83
CA ALA A 860 -12.82 3.49 -22.86
C ALA A 860 -13.03 4.14 -24.23
N SER A 861 -12.39 5.28 -24.53
CA SER A 861 -12.37 5.89 -25.86
C SER A 861 -11.08 6.65 -26.15
N PHE A 862 -10.81 6.82 -27.43
CA PHE A 862 -9.86 7.80 -27.96
C PHE A 862 -10.61 8.79 -28.85
N ARG A 863 -10.14 10.04 -28.92
CA ARG A 863 -10.60 11.02 -29.92
C ARG A 863 -9.41 11.60 -30.69
N ARG A 864 -9.69 12.04 -31.91
CA ARG A 864 -8.77 12.73 -32.83
C ARG A 864 -9.48 13.98 -33.36
N MET A 865 -8.98 15.17 -33.03
CA MET A 865 -9.47 16.43 -33.58
C MET A 865 -8.57 16.96 -34.69
N ARG A 866 -9.18 17.63 -35.67
CA ARG A 866 -8.50 18.14 -36.88
C ARG A 866 -9.04 19.50 -37.29
N ALA A 867 -8.24 20.21 -38.09
CA ALA A 867 -8.61 21.53 -38.59
C ALA A 867 -9.95 21.48 -39.34
N ASN A 868 -10.79 22.49 -39.11
CA ASN A 868 -12.19 22.57 -39.58
C ASN A 868 -13.21 21.65 -38.86
N GLY A 869 -12.83 20.94 -37.80
CA GLY A 869 -13.74 20.10 -37.01
C GLY A 869 -14.02 18.71 -37.62
N ASP A 870 -13.02 18.13 -38.29
CA ASP A 870 -13.00 16.72 -38.71
C ASP A 870 -12.65 15.83 -37.49
N ASP A 871 -13.49 15.94 -36.45
CA ASP A 871 -13.25 15.35 -35.14
C ASP A 871 -13.88 13.95 -35.07
N THR A 872 -13.07 12.91 -34.85
CA THR A 872 -13.52 11.52 -34.77
C THR A 872 -13.30 10.92 -33.37
N GLU A 873 -14.34 10.26 -32.83
CA GLU A 873 -14.29 9.50 -31.58
C GLU A 873 -14.36 7.99 -31.89
N GLN A 874 -13.59 7.20 -31.15
CA GLN A 874 -13.60 5.75 -31.23
C GLN A 874 -13.68 5.13 -29.83
N GLY A 875 -14.72 4.33 -29.58
CA GLY A 875 -14.79 3.47 -28.39
C GLY A 875 -13.83 2.29 -28.47
N VAL A 876 -13.26 1.89 -27.33
CA VAL A 876 -12.37 0.71 -27.18
C VAL A 876 -12.77 -0.15 -25.98
N LEU A 877 -12.54 -1.47 -26.07
CA LEU A 877 -12.79 -2.43 -24.99
C LEU A 877 -11.59 -3.38 -24.81
N PRO A 878 -11.17 -3.71 -23.55
CA PRO A 878 -11.66 -3.21 -22.26
C PRO A 878 -11.44 -1.71 -22.07
N MET A 879 -11.93 -1.17 -20.95
CA MET A 879 -11.85 0.28 -20.67
C MET A 879 -10.39 0.71 -20.54
N SER A 880 -9.93 1.56 -21.47
CA SER A 880 -8.62 2.23 -21.43
C SER A 880 -8.58 3.34 -20.39
N PHE A 881 -7.37 3.71 -19.96
CA PHE A 881 -7.12 4.86 -19.09
C PHE A 881 -6.06 5.77 -19.72
N GLY A 882 -6.46 6.52 -20.74
CA GLY A 882 -5.55 7.30 -21.56
C GLY A 882 -4.84 6.46 -22.61
N GLY A 883 -3.59 6.80 -22.88
CA GLY A 883 -2.72 6.15 -23.85
C GLY A 883 -1.90 7.16 -24.65
N GLY A 884 -1.14 6.66 -25.62
CA GLY A 884 -0.30 7.45 -26.52
C GLY A 884 0.10 6.67 -27.76
N PHE A 885 0.94 7.28 -28.61
CA PHE A 885 1.56 6.59 -29.74
C PHE A 885 2.84 5.87 -29.31
N LEU A 886 3.11 4.72 -29.94
CA LEU A 886 4.39 4.01 -29.88
C LEU A 886 4.77 3.42 -31.24
N THR A 887 6.05 3.08 -31.37
CA THR A 887 6.70 2.56 -32.57
C THR A 887 6.73 1.04 -32.51
N GLY A 888 5.79 0.40 -33.19
CA GLY A 888 5.72 -1.06 -33.31
C GLY A 888 6.66 -1.65 -34.38
N PRO A 889 6.64 -2.99 -34.52
CA PRO A 889 7.55 -3.73 -35.40
C PRO A 889 7.64 -3.18 -36.82
N GLY A 890 8.87 -3.00 -37.30
CA GLY A 890 9.15 -2.43 -38.64
C GLY A 890 8.88 -0.93 -38.76
N GLY A 891 8.77 -0.20 -37.65
CA GLY A 891 8.46 1.23 -37.63
C GLY A 891 6.96 1.53 -37.79
N ARG A 892 6.07 0.55 -37.57
CA ARG A 892 4.63 0.73 -37.64
C ARG A 892 4.14 1.52 -36.43
N GLN A 893 3.57 2.70 -36.64
CA GLN A 893 2.93 3.46 -35.56
C GLN A 893 1.71 2.68 -35.00
N LEU A 894 1.63 2.60 -33.67
CA LEU A 894 0.53 1.99 -32.92
C LEU A 894 0.02 2.97 -31.85
N LEU A 895 -1.21 2.77 -31.41
CA LEU A 895 -1.76 3.35 -30.17
C LEU A 895 -1.63 2.31 -29.06
N GLY A 896 -1.13 2.71 -27.88
CA GLY A 896 -1.03 1.85 -26.71
C GLY A 896 -1.70 2.46 -25.48
N ALA A 897 -2.40 1.63 -24.70
CA ALA A 897 -2.95 2.02 -23.39
C ALA A 897 -2.97 0.86 -22.39
N GLY A 898 -2.78 1.21 -21.11
CA GLY A 898 -3.26 0.36 -20.02
C GLY A 898 -4.80 0.35 -19.99
N VAL A 899 -5.37 -0.81 -19.70
CA VAL A 899 -6.82 -1.03 -19.60
C VAL A 899 -7.14 -1.72 -18.27
N ASP A 900 -8.41 -1.81 -17.90
CA ASP A 900 -8.82 -2.63 -16.75
C ASP A 900 -8.36 -4.09 -16.94
N GLY A 901 -7.35 -4.47 -16.16
CA GLY A 901 -6.77 -5.81 -16.15
C GLY A 901 -5.78 -6.13 -17.27
N GLY A 902 -5.18 -5.13 -17.92
CA GLY A 902 -4.28 -5.42 -19.03
C GLY A 902 -3.57 -4.24 -19.71
N LEU A 903 -2.93 -4.57 -20.83
CA LEU A 903 -2.26 -3.66 -21.77
C LEU A 903 -2.75 -4.01 -23.18
N TYR A 904 -3.22 -3.03 -23.94
CA TYR A 904 -3.82 -3.20 -25.26
C TYR A 904 -3.22 -2.24 -26.29
N LEU A 905 -3.13 -2.70 -27.54
CA LEU A 905 -2.60 -1.99 -28.69
C LEU A 905 -3.63 -1.93 -29.83
N TRP A 906 -3.74 -0.79 -30.49
CA TRP A 906 -4.59 -0.57 -31.67
C TRP A 906 -3.79 0.06 -32.82
N ASP A 907 -4.27 -0.07 -34.05
CA ASP A 907 -3.74 0.68 -35.19
C ASP A 907 -4.34 2.11 -35.20
N PRO A 908 -3.60 3.17 -35.58
CA PRO A 908 -4.18 4.51 -35.75
C PRO A 908 -5.35 4.57 -36.75
N SER A 909 -5.51 3.59 -37.66
CA SER A 909 -6.64 3.53 -38.60
C SER A 909 -8.00 3.37 -37.94
N ILE A 910 -8.08 3.08 -36.63
CA ILE A 910 -9.36 2.99 -35.91
C ILE A 910 -10.16 4.29 -36.01
N PHE A 911 -9.48 5.45 -36.05
CA PHE A 911 -10.13 6.76 -36.17
C PHE A 911 -10.81 7.01 -37.53
N ASP A 912 -10.62 6.12 -38.51
CA ASP A 912 -11.19 6.16 -39.85
C ASP A 912 -12.19 5.00 -40.09
N SER A 913 -12.68 4.38 -39.00
CA SER A 913 -13.63 3.26 -39.00
C SER A 913 -15.09 3.72 -38.87
N ASP A 914 -16.02 2.94 -39.43
CA ASP A 914 -17.47 3.06 -39.19
C ASP A 914 -17.91 2.29 -37.91
N ASP A 915 -17.06 1.41 -37.36
CA ASP A 915 -17.40 0.57 -36.20
C ASP A 915 -17.29 1.32 -34.87
N SER A 916 -18.38 1.37 -34.09
CA SER A 916 -18.43 2.09 -32.80
C SER A 916 -17.48 1.56 -31.70
N TRP A 917 -16.91 0.36 -31.89
CA TRP A 917 -15.96 -0.28 -30.98
C TRP A 917 -14.81 -0.89 -31.77
N ALA A 918 -13.58 -0.39 -31.56
CA ALA A 918 -12.41 -0.84 -32.30
C ALA A 918 -11.82 -2.14 -31.74
N GLY A 919 -11.47 -3.06 -32.64
CA GLY A 919 -10.71 -4.27 -32.32
C GLY A 919 -9.23 -3.97 -32.07
N ASP A 920 -8.64 -4.66 -31.09
CA ASP A 920 -7.22 -4.59 -30.82
C ASP A 920 -6.37 -5.35 -31.85
N VAL A 921 -5.14 -4.89 -32.06
CA VAL A 921 -4.12 -5.61 -32.86
C VAL A 921 -3.13 -6.37 -31.98
N GLY A 922 -3.03 -6.04 -30.70
CA GLY A 922 -2.23 -6.77 -29.71
C GLY A 922 -2.76 -6.53 -28.29
N LYS A 923 -2.66 -7.54 -27.40
CA LYS A 923 -3.16 -7.43 -26.02
C LYS A 923 -2.52 -8.39 -25.03
N ILE A 924 -2.51 -7.99 -23.76
CA ILE A 924 -2.29 -8.83 -22.58
C ILE A 924 -3.52 -8.69 -21.66
N PRO A 925 -4.50 -9.62 -21.70
CA PRO A 925 -5.79 -9.50 -21.02
C PRO A 925 -5.84 -10.19 -19.64
N ALA A 926 -4.71 -10.21 -18.90
CA ALA A 926 -4.54 -11.05 -17.72
C ALA A 926 -3.57 -10.47 -16.66
N LEU A 927 -3.53 -9.16 -16.50
CA LEU A 927 -2.75 -8.44 -15.48
C LEU A 927 -3.70 -7.63 -14.61
N MET A 928 -4.38 -8.25 -13.63
CA MET A 928 -5.51 -7.56 -12.95
C MET A 928 -5.12 -6.28 -12.18
N GLY A 929 -3.83 -6.11 -11.81
CA GLY A 929 -3.30 -4.90 -11.17
C GLY A 929 -2.60 -3.91 -12.09
N ALA A 930 -2.45 -4.23 -13.39
CA ALA A 930 -1.89 -3.29 -14.37
C ALA A 930 -2.96 -2.31 -14.85
N ARG A 931 -2.55 -1.04 -15.02
CA ARG A 931 -3.43 0.04 -15.50
C ARG A 931 -2.68 1.22 -16.09
N GLY A 932 -1.45 1.48 -15.64
CA GLY A 932 -0.53 2.40 -16.31
C GLY A 932 0.24 1.71 -17.43
N VAL A 933 0.80 2.50 -18.33
CA VAL A 933 1.71 2.04 -19.38
C VAL A 933 2.83 3.05 -19.58
N PHE A 934 4.04 2.57 -19.81
CA PHE A 934 5.13 3.33 -20.41
C PHE A 934 5.54 2.65 -21.73
N SER A 935 6.08 3.39 -22.68
CA SER A 935 6.65 2.83 -23.91
C SER A 935 7.87 3.61 -24.39
N GLY A 936 8.90 2.90 -24.84
CA GLY A 936 10.11 3.49 -25.39
C GLY A 936 11.11 2.41 -25.85
N ASP A 937 11.95 2.74 -26.82
CA ASP A 937 13.06 1.90 -27.30
C ASP A 937 14.09 1.69 -26.18
N LEU A 938 14.14 0.47 -25.62
CA LEU A 938 15.01 0.09 -24.49
C LEU A 938 16.21 -0.78 -24.91
N ASP A 939 16.23 -1.37 -26.11
CA ASP A 939 17.38 -2.14 -26.63
C ASP A 939 18.09 -1.53 -27.85
N GLY A 940 17.57 -0.43 -28.39
CA GLY A 940 18.15 0.35 -29.48
C GLY A 940 17.86 -0.19 -30.87
N ASP A 941 16.85 -1.06 -31.05
CA ASP A 941 16.48 -1.62 -32.36
C ASP A 941 15.49 -0.74 -33.17
N GLY A 942 14.96 0.33 -32.57
CA GLY A 942 14.01 1.25 -33.21
C GLY A 942 12.55 0.81 -33.10
N VAL A 943 12.24 -0.19 -32.28
CA VAL A 943 10.89 -0.57 -31.84
C VAL A 943 10.76 -0.22 -30.35
N ASP A 944 9.65 0.40 -29.95
CA ASP A 944 9.39 0.68 -28.54
C ASP A 944 8.98 -0.59 -27.80
N GLU A 945 9.67 -0.92 -26.70
CA GLU A 945 9.14 -1.84 -25.70
C GLU A 945 7.93 -1.22 -25.00
N ALA A 946 6.94 -2.05 -24.67
CA ALA A 946 5.82 -1.63 -23.83
C ALA A 946 6.01 -2.16 -22.40
N VAL A 947 5.86 -1.29 -21.40
CA VAL A 947 6.02 -1.63 -19.97
C VAL A 947 4.68 -1.42 -19.27
N SER A 948 4.10 -2.50 -18.71
CA SER A 948 2.89 -2.40 -17.90
C SER A 948 3.23 -1.87 -16.50
N LEU A 949 2.48 -0.87 -16.03
CA LEU A 949 2.63 -0.24 -14.71
C LEU A 949 1.36 -0.41 -13.88
N ASN A 950 1.50 -0.32 -12.55
CA ASN A 950 0.38 -0.38 -11.62
C ASN A 950 -0.32 0.98 -11.52
N LYS A 951 -1.47 1.05 -10.84
CA LYS A 951 -2.22 2.30 -10.65
C LYS A 951 -1.64 3.15 -9.51
N ASP A 952 -1.41 4.44 -9.75
CA ASP A 952 -1.22 5.44 -8.68
C ASP A 952 -2.57 5.70 -7.99
N LEU A 953 -2.91 4.83 -7.03
CA LEU A 953 -4.16 4.86 -6.26
C LEU A 953 -4.26 6.12 -5.41
N ASP A 954 -3.42 6.19 -4.38
CA ASP A 954 -3.44 7.25 -3.38
C ASP A 954 -3.13 8.62 -4.00
N GLY A 955 -2.18 8.70 -4.94
CA GLY A 955 -1.76 9.97 -5.51
C GLY A 955 -2.81 10.62 -6.41
N ARG A 956 -3.56 9.81 -7.19
CA ARG A 956 -4.67 10.32 -7.99
C ARG A 956 -5.87 10.69 -7.14
N ASP A 957 -6.20 9.90 -6.11
CA ASP A 957 -7.29 10.22 -5.17
C ASP A 957 -6.99 11.52 -4.40
N ARG A 958 -5.77 11.69 -3.89
CA ARG A 958 -5.32 12.91 -3.21
C ARG A 958 -5.32 14.13 -4.12
N LEU A 959 -4.83 14.00 -5.36
CA LEU A 959 -4.85 15.09 -6.34
C LEU A 959 -6.27 15.61 -6.57
N VAL A 960 -7.25 14.75 -6.85
CA VAL A 960 -8.64 15.20 -7.02
C VAL A 960 -9.30 15.62 -5.71
N GLY A 961 -8.81 15.13 -4.57
CA GLY A 961 -9.19 15.54 -3.22
C GLY A 961 -8.93 17.02 -2.94
N LEU A 962 -7.83 17.58 -3.45
CA LEU A 962 -7.53 19.02 -3.38
C LEU A 962 -8.66 19.88 -4.02
N PHE A 963 -9.41 19.32 -4.97
CA PHE A 963 -10.55 19.94 -5.64
C PHE A 963 -11.91 19.50 -5.06
N GLY A 964 -11.93 18.72 -3.98
CA GLY A 964 -13.16 18.24 -3.32
C GLY A 964 -13.79 17.02 -3.99
N GLY A 965 -13.05 16.28 -4.82
CA GLY A 965 -13.47 15.01 -5.40
C GLY A 965 -12.88 13.78 -4.69
N GLY A 966 -13.04 12.62 -5.33
CA GLY A 966 -12.34 11.38 -5.01
C GLY A 966 -12.18 10.50 -6.26
N TYR A 967 -11.15 9.66 -6.28
CA TYR A 967 -10.85 8.69 -7.34
C TYR A 967 -10.14 7.45 -6.76
N TYR A 968 -10.71 6.84 -5.73
CA TYR A 968 -10.29 5.52 -5.26
C TYR A 968 -10.94 4.42 -6.12
N SER A 969 -10.26 3.27 -6.26
CA SER A 969 -10.71 2.04 -6.93
C SER A 969 -9.52 1.09 -7.01
N GLY A 970 -9.36 0.27 -5.96
CA GLY A 970 -8.24 -0.66 -5.79
C GLY A 970 -8.67 -2.13 -5.84
N ASP A 971 -7.69 -3.03 -5.92
CA ASP A 971 -7.89 -4.45 -6.21
C ASP A 971 -6.95 -5.38 -5.41
N TYR A 972 -7.21 -6.69 -5.48
CA TYR A 972 -6.45 -7.76 -4.80
C TYR A 972 -5.30 -8.38 -5.63
N ALA A 973 -5.00 -7.88 -6.84
CA ALA A 973 -4.13 -8.53 -7.82
C ALA A 973 -2.64 -8.61 -7.44
N ILE A 974 -1.91 -9.45 -8.19
CA ILE A 974 -0.45 -9.37 -8.26
C ILE A 974 -0.07 -8.09 -9.01
N HIS A 975 0.38 -7.08 -8.27
CA HIS A 975 0.95 -5.86 -8.85
C HIS A 975 2.38 -6.14 -9.29
N GLN A 976 2.70 -5.74 -10.51
CA GLN A 976 4.00 -6.03 -11.13
C GLN A 976 4.27 -5.12 -12.31
N MET A 977 5.51 -4.64 -12.39
CA MET A 977 6.03 -4.07 -13.63
C MET A 977 6.40 -5.23 -14.57
N THR A 978 5.99 -5.20 -15.84
CA THR A 978 6.43 -6.18 -16.84
C THR A 978 6.77 -5.49 -18.15
N THR A 979 7.96 -5.77 -18.67
CA THR A 979 8.43 -5.31 -19.99
C THR A 979 8.03 -6.32 -21.07
N TYR A 980 7.54 -5.82 -22.20
CA TYR A 980 7.11 -6.60 -23.36
C TYR A 980 7.84 -6.13 -24.62
N LYS A 981 8.61 -7.01 -25.26
CA LYS A 981 9.08 -6.76 -26.64
C LYS A 981 7.95 -7.05 -27.63
N LEU A 982 7.82 -6.18 -28.63
CA LEU A 982 6.81 -6.26 -29.68
C LEU A 982 7.35 -7.03 -30.91
N SER A 983 6.53 -7.89 -31.51
CA SER A 983 6.88 -8.64 -32.74
C SER A 983 5.69 -9.06 -33.60
#